data_AF-A0A2V7IW62-F1
#
_entry.id   AF-A0A2V7IW62-F1
#
_cell.length_a   1.000
_cell.length_b   1.000
_cell.length_c   1.000
_cell.angle_alpha   90.00
_cell.angle_beta   90.00
_cell.angle_gamma   90.00
#
_symmetry.space_group_name_H-M   'P 1'
#
loop_
_entity.id
_entity.type
_entity.pdbx_description
1 polymer ?
#
loop_
_entity_poly.entity_id
_entity_poly.type
_entity_poly.pdbx_seq_one_letter_code
_entity_poly.pdbx_strand_id
1 'polypeptide(L)'
;MRLSPSARPAARLSVLLLLAACQPQARRLLLLDLALSDPVVLNGTARPWVDAGYTVRYRRFYPHLTRGDLPQFRTLVLLLGREPEAPSDALTAGDLALLDEWVRRGGVVVLGYDGDGEGYLDRWTANRWLEYEGAGISIGDRVLEDTTTRTLTTGRAQPWALARPVGDEPLGSVYEPFPLDRNHVVVARSPTQLLAITSQQAFVRAPKEPAGRPDAGIAAAARIGQGLVVVISRHALGTLGPQYRPSTTPFLAADALADTRAFLTAVARWTRRPAEWAHVPQAAHGVPLALQQAPLPVELQSPRLEPPVAVSTTELPLIPDRKLARATNVPDWLRQQGLRVLWTPLLATRDEQRVPRPAATLDSLVTFLDVGGFNLLSGDAYPEGADSAHARWWERDAVRRAWSDAVNRLGPTSVAWIPAFDYAAARLPPADSSRGARGEALPAPCALDTALWAGGFAPAATALGRLAGEQRTLVIALGFDLGDPLRDPGSRGRSYGMGQEFCDAAWRRALTQLGRRGVLDSLPFAARYPALREAGLLPLYYRALEDEVAERASALRDRVLRQRRDLYFAFRLPQPPADWFSLGLLRGFALPDRPLLLLTPEAKTRDLLASLRARGLNGVHAVELTPALLRARDWVGLRRVVFDDNDGFWFAGEERGSGGLGGGRVGGGGG
;
A
#
# COMPACT_ATOMS: atom_id res chain seq x y z
N MET A 1 -52.49 57.66 -1.77
CA MET A 1 -51.13 57.13 -1.46
C MET A 1 -51.25 55.63 -1.25
N ARG A 2 -50.87 54.83 -2.25
CA ARG A 2 -50.81 53.36 -2.18
C ARG A 2 -49.37 52.98 -1.83
N LEU A 3 -49.15 52.22 -0.75
CA LEU A 3 -47.87 51.60 -0.46
C LEU A 3 -47.88 50.17 -1.01
N SER A 4 -46.92 49.89 -1.90
CA SER A 4 -46.72 48.62 -2.61
C SER A 4 -46.29 47.47 -1.69
N PRO A 5 -46.82 46.25 -1.88
CA PRO A 5 -46.27 45.03 -1.30
C PRO A 5 -45.50 44.25 -2.37
N SER A 6 -44.19 44.48 -2.55
CA SER A 6 -43.40 43.64 -3.50
C SER A 6 -41.97 43.29 -3.09
N ALA A 7 -41.51 43.62 -1.88
CA ALA A 7 -40.12 43.32 -1.48
C ALA A 7 -39.89 41.90 -0.92
N ARG A 8 -40.96 41.16 -0.54
CA ARG A 8 -40.85 39.84 0.10
C ARG A 8 -40.50 38.65 -0.82
N PRO A 9 -40.97 38.56 -2.08
CA PRO A 9 -40.57 37.44 -2.94
C PRO A 9 -39.14 37.58 -3.46
N ALA A 10 -38.65 38.80 -3.72
CA ALA A 10 -37.29 39.05 -4.19
C ALA A 10 -36.24 38.67 -3.15
N ALA A 11 -36.44 39.02 -1.87
CA ALA A 11 -35.52 38.62 -0.80
C ALA A 11 -35.49 37.09 -0.58
N ARG A 12 -36.63 36.40 -0.71
CA ARG A 12 -36.70 34.92 -0.62
C ARG A 12 -36.04 34.24 -1.80
N LEU A 13 -36.20 34.76 -3.03
CA LEU A 13 -35.52 34.24 -4.22
C LEU A 13 -34.00 34.47 -4.15
N SER A 14 -33.54 35.64 -3.69
CA SER A 14 -32.11 35.93 -3.53
C SER A 14 -31.47 35.06 -2.44
N VAL A 15 -32.16 34.80 -1.33
CA VAL A 15 -31.70 33.86 -0.30
C VAL A 15 -31.69 32.42 -0.82
N LEU A 16 -32.69 31.99 -1.60
CA LEU A 16 -32.72 30.66 -2.23
C LEU A 16 -31.60 30.50 -3.28
N LEU A 17 -31.30 31.55 -4.07
CA LEU A 17 -30.21 31.55 -5.05
C LEU A 17 -28.82 31.57 -4.38
N LEU A 18 -28.66 32.31 -3.27
CA LEU A 18 -27.42 32.31 -2.47
C LEU A 18 -27.22 30.95 -1.76
N LEU A 19 -28.28 30.36 -1.23
CA LEU A 19 -28.23 29.01 -0.65
C LEU A 19 -27.91 27.95 -1.71
N ALA A 20 -28.47 28.06 -2.91
CA ALA A 20 -28.17 27.17 -4.04
C ALA A 20 -26.73 27.34 -4.56
N ALA A 21 -26.18 28.56 -4.56
CA ALA A 21 -24.79 28.84 -4.95
C ALA A 21 -23.76 28.40 -3.89
N CYS A 22 -24.13 28.34 -2.60
CA CYS A 22 -23.26 27.81 -1.53
C CYS A 22 -23.30 26.28 -1.40
N GLN A 23 -24.36 25.60 -1.86
CA GLN A 23 -24.48 24.14 -1.85
C GLN A 23 -23.38 23.36 -2.61
N PRO A 24 -22.88 23.79 -3.79
CA PRO A 24 -21.86 23.04 -4.51
C PRO A 24 -20.51 23.01 -3.80
N GLN A 25 -20.08 24.11 -3.15
CA GLN A 25 -18.80 24.16 -2.43
C GLN A 25 -18.81 23.27 -1.18
N ALA A 26 -19.93 23.26 -0.43
CA ALA A 26 -20.08 22.44 0.78
C ALA A 26 -20.00 20.92 0.53
N ARG A 27 -20.10 20.49 -0.74
CA ARG A 27 -19.99 19.09 -1.16
C ARG A 27 -18.67 18.77 -1.85
N ARG A 28 -17.76 19.73 -1.99
CA ARG A 28 -16.44 19.48 -2.59
C ARG A 28 -15.43 19.13 -1.50
N LEU A 29 -14.76 18.00 -1.70
CA LEU A 29 -13.68 17.51 -0.84
C LEU A 29 -12.38 17.47 -1.64
N LEU A 30 -11.32 18.05 -1.08
CA LEU A 30 -9.96 17.88 -1.59
C LEU A 30 -9.28 16.75 -0.81
N LEU A 31 -8.76 15.76 -1.52
CA LEU A 31 -7.90 14.72 -0.97
C LEU A 31 -6.47 15.04 -1.38
N LEU A 32 -5.58 15.12 -0.40
CA LEU A 32 -4.13 15.24 -0.57
C LEU A 32 -3.48 14.05 0.11
N ASP A 33 -2.43 13.50 -0.51
CA ASP A 33 -1.68 12.38 0.03
C ASP A 33 -0.19 12.61 -0.15
N LEU A 34 0.52 12.83 0.95
CA LEU A 34 1.96 13.06 0.95
C LEU A 34 2.77 11.82 0.52
N ALA A 35 2.18 10.61 0.59
CA ALA A 35 2.80 9.40 0.04
C ALA A 35 2.58 9.24 -1.48
N LEU A 36 1.88 10.18 -2.13
CA LEU A 36 1.63 10.22 -3.58
C LEU A 36 1.02 8.91 -4.13
N SER A 37 0.13 8.25 -3.38
CA SER A 37 -0.40 6.93 -3.73
C SER A 37 -1.12 6.93 -5.08
N ASP A 38 -1.17 5.77 -5.74
CA ASP A 38 -1.97 5.63 -6.94
C ASP A 38 -3.46 5.87 -6.64
N PRO A 39 -4.20 6.60 -7.51
CA PRO A 39 -5.64 6.80 -7.35
C PRO A 39 -6.44 5.52 -7.06
N VAL A 40 -6.03 4.38 -7.62
CA VAL A 40 -6.73 3.10 -7.45
C VAL A 40 -6.70 2.61 -6.00
N VAL A 41 -5.59 2.83 -5.27
CA VAL A 41 -5.48 2.42 -3.85
C VAL A 41 -6.14 3.42 -2.90
N LEU A 42 -6.58 4.58 -3.39
CA LEU A 42 -7.31 5.59 -2.61
C LEU A 42 -8.83 5.47 -2.77
N ASN A 43 -9.32 4.56 -3.62
CA ASN A 43 -10.76 4.32 -3.78
C ASN A 43 -11.43 3.89 -2.46
N GLY A 44 -10.75 3.06 -1.66
CA GLY A 44 -11.23 2.65 -0.33
C GLY A 44 -11.44 3.85 0.60
N THR A 45 -10.48 4.78 0.61
CA THR A 45 -10.53 6.05 1.35
C THR A 45 -11.64 6.98 0.86
N ALA A 46 -11.81 7.12 -0.46
CA ALA A 46 -12.74 8.07 -1.05
C ALA A 46 -14.21 7.61 -0.96
N ARG A 47 -14.47 6.30 -0.97
CA ARG A 47 -15.82 5.75 -1.10
C ARG A 47 -16.81 6.23 -0.02
N PRO A 48 -16.48 6.21 1.29
CA PRO A 48 -17.40 6.68 2.32
C PRO A 48 -17.81 8.15 2.17
N TRP A 49 -16.91 9.00 1.66
CA TRP A 49 -17.19 10.42 1.41
C TRP A 49 -18.15 10.61 0.24
N VAL A 50 -17.96 9.85 -0.84
CA VAL A 50 -18.89 9.90 -1.98
C VAL A 50 -20.26 9.34 -1.61
N ASP A 51 -20.32 8.25 -0.84
CA ASP A 51 -21.58 7.70 -0.32
C ASP A 51 -22.26 8.67 0.68
N ALA A 52 -21.50 9.58 1.30
CA ALA A 52 -21.99 10.71 2.08
C ALA A 52 -22.37 11.94 1.23
N GLY A 53 -22.21 11.89 -0.10
CA GLY A 53 -22.62 12.93 -1.04
C GLY A 53 -21.56 13.99 -1.37
N TYR A 54 -20.27 13.71 -1.10
CA TYR A 54 -19.16 14.56 -1.55
C TYR A 54 -18.76 14.26 -3.00
N THR A 55 -18.27 15.29 -3.69
CA THR A 55 -17.43 15.16 -4.88
C THR A 55 -15.97 15.22 -4.42
N VAL A 56 -15.26 14.09 -4.49
CA VAL A 56 -13.87 13.98 -4.03
C VAL A 56 -12.92 14.27 -5.19
N ARG A 57 -12.06 15.28 -5.02
CA ARG A 57 -10.98 15.63 -5.95
C ARG A 57 -9.64 15.27 -5.33
N TYR A 58 -8.79 14.55 -6.06
CA TYR A 58 -7.46 14.13 -5.63
C TYR A 58 -6.37 14.83 -6.44
N ARG A 59 -5.43 15.50 -5.76
CA ARG A 59 -4.24 16.12 -6.36
C ARG A 59 -2.98 15.35 -5.96
N ARG A 60 -2.56 14.41 -6.81
CA ARG A 60 -1.45 13.47 -6.50
C ARG A 60 -0.09 14.17 -6.41
N PHE A 61 0.35 14.80 -7.49
CA PHE A 61 1.75 15.23 -7.68
C PHE A 61 2.08 16.65 -7.21
N TYR A 62 1.20 17.22 -6.38
CA TYR A 62 1.44 18.44 -5.62
C TYR A 62 0.56 18.37 -4.36
N PRO A 63 0.96 17.55 -3.38
CA PRO A 63 0.12 17.26 -2.22
C PRO A 63 0.14 18.37 -1.14
N HIS A 64 0.39 19.62 -1.54
CA HIS A 64 0.42 20.80 -0.68
C HIS A 64 -0.81 21.67 -0.90
N LEU A 65 -1.22 22.39 0.14
CA LEU A 65 -2.31 23.33 0.09
C LEU A 65 -1.90 24.61 -0.64
N THR A 66 -2.87 25.22 -1.32
CA THR A 66 -2.72 26.52 -1.97
C THR A 66 -3.87 27.44 -1.54
N ARG A 67 -3.66 28.76 -1.60
CA ARG A 67 -4.71 29.71 -1.22
C ARG A 67 -5.97 29.58 -2.09
N GLY A 68 -5.80 29.19 -3.35
CA GLY A 68 -6.89 28.91 -4.30
C GLY A 68 -7.79 27.73 -3.89
N ASP A 69 -7.33 26.85 -3.00
CA ASP A 69 -8.13 25.71 -2.53
C ASP A 69 -9.22 26.14 -1.53
N LEU A 70 -8.97 27.15 -0.70
CA LEU A 70 -9.90 27.62 0.36
C LEU A 70 -11.29 28.00 -0.15
N PRO A 71 -11.44 28.79 -1.23
CA PRO A 71 -12.77 29.12 -1.77
C PRO A 71 -13.40 27.98 -2.57
N GLN A 72 -12.67 26.90 -2.86
CA GLN A 72 -13.16 25.82 -3.74
C GLN A 72 -13.67 24.60 -2.99
N PHE A 73 -13.10 24.31 -1.83
CA PHE A 73 -13.41 23.11 -1.05
C PHE A 73 -13.78 23.50 0.37
N ARG A 74 -14.71 22.74 0.96
CA ARG A 74 -15.07 22.90 2.38
C ARG A 74 -14.36 21.88 3.26
N THR A 75 -14.13 20.69 2.72
CA THR A 75 -13.53 19.57 3.43
C THR A 75 -12.20 19.18 2.79
N LEU A 76 -11.20 18.97 3.63
CA LEU A 76 -9.88 18.46 3.28
C LEU A 76 -9.69 17.10 3.93
N VAL A 77 -9.31 16.09 3.16
CA VAL A 77 -8.71 14.86 3.69
C VAL A 77 -7.22 14.94 3.35
N LEU A 78 -6.38 15.05 4.38
CA LEU A 78 -4.94 15.13 4.24
C LEU A 78 -4.33 13.87 4.82
N LEU A 79 -3.88 12.97 3.93
CA LEU A 79 -3.14 11.77 4.31
C LEU A 79 -1.66 12.14 4.46
N LEU A 80 -1.17 12.02 5.68
CA LEU A 80 0.20 12.33 6.05
C LEU A 80 1.20 11.34 5.43
N GLY A 81 2.45 11.79 5.33
CA GLY A 81 3.55 11.03 4.75
C GLY A 81 4.07 9.93 5.66
N ARG A 82 5.25 9.45 5.30
CA ARG A 82 5.97 8.32 5.91
C ARG A 82 7.37 8.74 6.37
N GLU A 83 7.67 10.05 6.35
CA GLU A 83 8.97 10.58 6.75
C GLU A 83 9.16 10.49 8.28
N PRO A 84 10.37 10.20 8.79
CA PRO A 84 11.60 9.92 8.06
C PRO A 84 11.81 8.44 7.71
N GLU A 85 10.93 7.55 8.17
CA GLU A 85 11.17 6.10 8.06
C GLU A 85 11.10 5.59 6.61
N ALA A 86 10.36 6.28 5.74
CA ALA A 86 10.30 5.98 4.32
C ALA A 86 10.09 7.24 3.47
N PRO A 87 10.57 7.20 2.20
CA PRO A 87 10.51 8.38 1.33
C PRO A 87 9.08 8.78 1.04
N SER A 88 8.77 10.05 1.23
CA SER A 88 7.51 10.69 0.83
C SER A 88 7.67 12.21 0.80
N ASP A 89 6.63 12.92 0.36
CA ASP A 89 6.55 14.35 0.66
C ASP A 89 6.26 14.56 2.15
N ALA A 90 6.38 15.79 2.63
CA ALA A 90 6.15 16.13 4.03
C ALA A 90 5.32 17.41 4.18
N LEU A 91 4.67 17.58 5.33
CA LEU A 91 4.03 18.84 5.69
C LEU A 91 5.05 20.00 5.71
N THR A 92 4.69 21.12 5.11
CA THR A 92 5.48 22.36 5.14
C THR A 92 4.91 23.37 6.13
N ALA A 93 5.70 24.38 6.51
CA ALA A 93 5.19 25.50 7.31
C ALA A 93 4.04 26.25 6.60
N GLY A 94 4.08 26.31 5.27
CA GLY A 94 3.01 26.91 4.46
C GLY A 94 1.71 26.11 4.51
N ASP A 95 1.79 24.77 4.52
CA ASP A 95 0.61 23.92 4.68
C ASP A 95 -0.05 24.16 6.04
N LEU A 96 0.73 24.23 7.11
CA LEU A 96 0.21 24.50 8.47
C LEU A 96 -0.49 25.86 8.56
N ALA A 97 0.06 26.89 7.92
CA ALA A 97 -0.56 28.22 7.87
C ALA A 97 -1.92 28.20 7.12
N LEU A 98 -2.03 27.42 6.04
CA LEU A 98 -3.29 27.28 5.32
C LEU A 98 -4.28 26.37 6.05
N LEU A 99 -3.83 25.36 6.79
CA LEU A 99 -4.68 24.55 7.66
C LEU A 99 -5.33 25.38 8.76
N ASP A 100 -4.55 26.25 9.43
CA ASP A 100 -5.06 27.22 10.42
C ASP A 100 -6.15 28.10 9.82
N GLU A 101 -5.88 28.72 8.66
CA GLU A 101 -6.86 29.55 7.97
C GLU A 101 -8.12 28.74 7.59
N TRP A 102 -7.94 27.51 7.13
CA TRP A 102 -9.02 26.62 6.70
C TRP A 102 -10.01 26.34 7.83
N VAL A 103 -9.52 25.87 8.97
CA VAL A 103 -10.37 25.50 10.11
C VAL A 103 -10.99 26.72 10.77
N ARG A 104 -10.27 27.84 10.88
CA ARG A 104 -10.82 29.10 11.44
C ARG A 104 -11.97 29.65 10.60
N ARG A 105 -11.92 29.50 9.27
CA ARG A 105 -13.01 29.86 8.34
C ARG A 105 -14.14 28.81 8.29
N GLY A 106 -14.07 27.82 9.17
CA GLY A 106 -15.05 26.78 9.39
C GLY A 106 -14.89 25.52 8.56
N GLY A 107 -13.82 25.43 7.77
CA GLY A 107 -13.53 24.24 7.00
C GLY A 107 -13.31 23.01 7.89
N VAL A 108 -13.45 21.84 7.27
CA VAL A 108 -13.22 20.56 7.94
C VAL A 108 -11.91 19.95 7.45
N VAL A 109 -11.08 19.48 8.36
CA VAL A 109 -9.84 18.77 8.07
C VAL A 109 -9.90 17.37 8.67
N VAL A 110 -9.65 16.35 7.85
CA VAL A 110 -9.48 14.97 8.28
C VAL A 110 -8.00 14.63 8.07
N LEU A 111 -7.27 14.50 9.18
CA LEU A 111 -5.85 14.16 9.20
C LEU A 111 -5.69 12.64 9.29
N GLY A 112 -5.19 12.06 8.20
CA GLY A 112 -4.90 10.63 8.04
C GLY A 112 -3.44 10.32 8.35
N TYR A 113 -3.08 9.92 9.57
CA TYR A 113 -1.67 9.62 9.90
C TYR A 113 -1.26 8.18 9.51
N ASP A 114 0.03 7.93 9.31
CA ASP A 114 0.53 6.57 9.05
C ASP A 114 0.46 5.69 10.31
N GLY A 115 -0.25 4.56 10.18
CA GLY A 115 -0.60 3.66 11.28
C GLY A 115 0.38 2.50 11.46
N ASP A 116 1.42 2.43 10.63
CA ASP A 116 2.42 1.34 10.57
C ASP A 116 3.68 1.61 11.39
N GLY A 117 3.72 2.73 12.11
CA GLY A 117 4.91 3.18 12.83
C GLY A 117 5.81 4.12 12.02
N GLU A 118 5.62 4.24 10.70
CA GLU A 118 6.33 5.18 9.83
C GLU A 118 5.72 6.58 9.90
N GLY A 119 6.34 7.62 9.35
CA GLY A 119 5.76 8.97 9.36
C GLY A 119 5.96 9.71 10.68
N TYR A 120 7.04 9.44 11.43
CA TYR A 120 7.25 10.12 12.70
C TYR A 120 7.41 11.64 12.56
N LEU A 121 8.07 12.13 11.50
CA LEU A 121 8.18 13.57 11.23
C LEU A 121 6.81 14.18 10.95
N ASP A 122 6.00 13.53 10.11
CA ASP A 122 4.67 14.01 9.75
C ASP A 122 3.72 14.02 10.95
N ARG A 123 3.72 12.94 11.75
CA ARG A 123 2.97 12.86 13.02
C ARG A 123 3.42 13.93 14.00
N TRP A 124 4.74 14.12 14.15
CA TRP A 124 5.29 15.15 15.03
C TRP A 124 4.81 16.54 14.60
N THR A 125 4.88 16.84 13.30
CA THR A 125 4.46 18.12 12.73
C THR A 125 2.95 18.35 12.90
N ALA A 126 2.14 17.34 12.62
CA ALA A 126 0.70 17.38 12.86
C ALA A 126 0.36 17.57 14.34
N ASN A 127 1.06 16.90 15.25
CA ASN A 127 0.89 17.08 16.71
C ASN A 127 1.26 18.49 17.15
N ARG A 128 2.33 19.10 16.62
CA ARG A 128 2.68 20.51 16.91
C ARG A 128 1.58 21.46 16.45
N TRP A 129 0.98 21.21 15.29
CA TRP A 129 -0.15 21.99 14.81
C TRP A 129 -1.40 21.79 15.68
N LEU A 130 -1.76 20.55 16.04
CA LEU A 130 -2.88 20.27 16.94
C LEU A 130 -2.71 20.92 18.33
N GLU A 131 -1.48 20.96 18.84
CA GLU A 131 -1.12 21.64 20.09
C GLU A 131 -1.18 23.17 19.95
N TYR A 132 -0.69 23.71 18.84
CA TYR A 132 -0.81 25.13 18.50
C TYR A 132 -2.26 25.59 18.42
N GLU A 133 -3.14 24.76 17.85
CA GLU A 133 -4.58 25.03 17.82
C GLU A 133 -5.26 24.80 19.16
N GLY A 134 -4.61 24.17 20.13
CA GLY A 134 -5.22 23.82 21.41
C GLY A 134 -6.31 22.75 21.31
N ALA A 135 -6.26 21.90 20.27
CA ALA A 135 -7.28 20.89 19.95
C ALA A 135 -7.46 19.83 21.05
N GLY A 136 -6.44 19.62 21.89
CA GLY A 136 -6.47 18.61 22.95
C GLY A 136 -6.46 17.18 22.43
N ILE A 137 -5.97 16.96 21.20
CA ILE A 137 -5.77 15.64 20.58
C ILE A 137 -4.29 15.50 20.25
N SER A 138 -3.73 14.31 20.46
CA SER A 138 -2.39 13.95 19.99
C SER A 138 -2.35 12.51 19.48
N ILE A 139 -1.49 12.29 18.49
CA ILE A 139 -1.20 10.97 17.91
C ILE A 139 0.01 10.40 18.66
N GLY A 140 -0.14 9.22 19.24
CA GLY A 140 0.91 8.52 19.98
C GLY A 140 2.01 7.94 19.08
N ASP A 141 3.08 7.46 19.70
CA ASP A 141 4.26 6.86 19.06
C ASP A 141 4.17 5.33 18.90
N ARG A 142 3.09 4.72 19.38
CA ARG A 142 2.95 3.26 19.46
C ARG A 142 1.84 2.73 18.57
N VAL A 143 2.21 1.75 17.75
CA VAL A 143 1.29 0.93 16.96
C VAL A 143 0.43 0.07 17.89
N LEU A 144 -0.87 0.07 17.63
CA LEU A 144 -1.85 -0.77 18.29
C LEU A 144 -1.95 -2.13 17.60
N GLU A 145 -2.05 -3.17 18.41
CA GLU A 145 -2.30 -4.55 17.97
C GLU A 145 -3.33 -5.21 18.89
N ASP A 146 -3.98 -6.30 18.47
CA ASP A 146 -4.94 -7.05 19.30
C ASP A 146 -4.57 -8.54 19.29
N THR A 147 -4.38 -9.11 20.49
CA THR A 147 -3.90 -10.49 20.68
C THR A 147 -5.03 -11.50 20.82
N THR A 148 -6.29 -11.09 21.06
CA THR A 148 -7.21 -11.98 21.78
C THR A 148 -8.45 -12.46 21.04
N THR A 149 -8.74 -12.07 19.79
CA THR A 149 -9.77 -12.86 19.05
C THR A 149 -9.76 -12.89 17.53
N ARG A 150 -8.95 -12.13 16.80
CA ARG A 150 -9.09 -12.07 15.32
C ARG A 150 -7.78 -11.95 14.54
N THR A 151 -6.75 -12.66 15.01
CA THR A 151 -5.59 -13.11 14.22
C THR A 151 -6.00 -14.03 13.04
N LEU A 152 -7.29 -14.35 12.89
CA LEU A 152 -7.83 -15.56 12.26
C LEU A 152 -7.98 -15.52 10.74
N THR A 153 -7.58 -14.47 10.04
CA THR A 153 -7.78 -14.42 8.58
C THR A 153 -6.62 -13.83 7.79
N THR A 154 -5.80 -12.96 8.39
CA THR A 154 -4.72 -12.23 7.69
C THR A 154 -3.31 -12.48 8.26
N GLY A 155 -3.21 -13.19 9.38
CA GLY A 155 -1.93 -13.55 10.02
C GLY A 155 -1.24 -12.40 10.74
N ARG A 156 -1.89 -11.24 10.83
CA ARG A 156 -1.40 -10.04 11.53
C ARG A 156 -2.42 -9.63 12.59
N ALA A 157 -1.93 -9.25 13.78
CA ALA A 157 -2.76 -8.71 14.85
C ALA A 157 -3.32 -7.35 14.41
N GLN A 158 -4.64 -7.15 14.54
CA GLN A 158 -5.32 -5.91 14.13
C GLN A 158 -6.25 -5.42 15.24
N PRO A 159 -6.22 -4.14 15.61
CA PRO A 159 -7.14 -3.60 16.61
C PRO A 159 -8.57 -3.58 16.06
N TRP A 160 -9.51 -4.12 16.83
CA TRP A 160 -10.93 -3.92 16.57
C TRP A 160 -11.41 -2.65 17.24
N ALA A 161 -12.28 -1.96 16.53
CA ALA A 161 -12.85 -0.68 16.92
C ALA A 161 -14.24 -0.86 17.52
N LEU A 162 -14.52 -0.07 18.54
CA LEU A 162 -15.85 0.21 19.06
C LEU A 162 -16.15 1.68 18.78
N ALA A 163 -17.24 1.97 18.06
CA ALA A 163 -17.68 3.35 17.90
C ALA A 163 -18.12 3.92 19.24
N ARG A 164 -17.80 5.19 19.47
CA ARG A 164 -18.33 5.96 20.58
C ARG A 164 -19.54 6.75 20.08
N PRO A 165 -20.68 6.72 20.79
CA PRO A 165 -21.80 7.56 20.44
C PRO A 165 -21.43 9.02 20.66
N VAL A 166 -21.45 9.81 19.58
CA VAL A 166 -21.08 11.22 19.56
C VAL A 166 -22.22 12.01 18.91
N GLY A 167 -23.01 12.71 19.74
CA GLY A 167 -24.17 13.48 19.30
C GLY A 167 -25.37 12.61 18.92
N ASP A 168 -26.13 13.06 17.93
CA ASP A 168 -27.30 12.36 17.38
C ASP A 168 -26.90 11.39 16.25
N GLU A 169 -27.87 10.65 15.71
CA GLU A 169 -27.66 9.78 14.55
C GLU A 169 -27.05 10.54 13.35
N PRO A 170 -26.11 9.94 12.59
CA PRO A 170 -25.72 8.52 12.63
C PRO A 170 -24.53 8.19 13.55
N LEU A 171 -23.79 9.17 14.06
CA LEU A 171 -22.66 8.89 14.96
C LEU A 171 -23.09 8.60 16.41
N GLY A 172 -24.30 9.02 16.81
CA GLY A 172 -24.92 8.64 18.06
C GLY A 172 -25.48 7.20 18.10
N SER A 173 -25.52 6.51 16.96
CA SER A 173 -26.02 5.13 16.86
C SER A 173 -25.04 4.12 17.47
N VAL A 174 -25.55 2.96 17.89
CA VAL A 174 -24.71 1.84 18.34
C VAL A 174 -24.22 1.06 17.13
N TYR A 175 -22.90 0.86 17.03
CA TYR A 175 -22.26 0.02 16.03
C TYR A 175 -21.77 -1.25 16.69
N GLU A 176 -21.94 -2.38 16.02
CA GLU A 176 -21.22 -3.60 16.37
C GLU A 176 -19.71 -3.39 16.22
N PRO A 177 -18.86 -4.13 16.95
CA PRO A 177 -17.42 -4.00 16.80
C PRO A 177 -16.98 -4.26 15.36
N PHE A 178 -16.14 -3.38 14.80
CA PHE A 178 -15.68 -3.46 13.39
C PHE A 178 -14.15 -3.36 13.26
N PRO A 179 -13.55 -3.91 12.18
CA PRO A 179 -12.13 -3.75 11.93
C PRO A 179 -11.84 -2.34 11.40
N LEU A 180 -10.73 -1.75 11.81
CA LEU A 180 -10.33 -0.41 11.38
C LEU A 180 -8.84 -0.34 11.02
N ASP A 181 -8.30 -1.43 10.47
CA ASP A 181 -6.90 -1.63 10.06
C ASP A 181 -5.87 -1.04 11.07
N ARG A 182 -4.66 -0.71 10.63
CA ARG A 182 -3.54 -0.27 11.48
C ARG A 182 -3.76 1.11 12.07
N ASN A 183 -3.47 1.28 13.36
CA ASN A 183 -3.64 2.56 14.08
C ASN A 183 -2.54 2.77 15.12
N HIS A 184 -2.34 4.03 15.49
CA HIS A 184 -1.66 4.42 16.73
C HIS A 184 -2.70 4.78 17.80
N VAL A 185 -2.27 4.80 19.05
CA VAL A 185 -3.09 5.39 20.12
C VAL A 185 -3.31 6.87 19.81
N VAL A 186 -4.56 7.30 19.75
CA VAL A 186 -4.96 8.71 19.73
C VAL A 186 -5.37 9.12 21.13
N VAL A 187 -4.64 10.06 21.71
CA VAL A 187 -4.93 10.60 23.04
C VAL A 187 -5.79 11.83 22.88
N ALA A 188 -6.89 11.91 23.63
CA ALA A 188 -7.76 13.07 23.68
C ALA A 188 -7.92 13.56 25.12
N ARG A 189 -8.06 14.87 25.30
CA ARG A 189 -8.24 15.52 26.61
C ARG A 189 -9.57 15.14 27.25
N SER A 190 -10.60 14.93 26.44
CA SER A 190 -11.94 14.55 26.90
C SER A 190 -12.44 13.32 26.15
N PRO A 191 -13.12 12.36 26.82
CA PRO A 191 -13.74 11.21 26.17
C PRO A 191 -14.75 11.58 25.09
N THR A 192 -15.37 12.77 25.17
CA THR A 192 -16.34 13.28 24.17
C THR A 192 -15.69 13.66 22.84
N GLN A 193 -14.36 13.73 22.79
CA GLN A 193 -13.61 13.93 21.55
C GLN A 193 -13.35 12.61 20.81
N LEU A 194 -13.48 11.46 21.47
CA LEU A 194 -13.18 10.17 20.86
C LEU A 194 -14.38 9.71 20.02
N LEU A 195 -14.13 9.39 18.75
CA LEU A 195 -15.13 8.84 17.82
C LEU A 195 -15.14 7.31 17.84
N ALA A 196 -13.97 6.71 18.09
CA ALA A 196 -13.82 5.27 18.22
C ALA A 196 -12.67 4.94 19.19
N ILE A 197 -12.81 3.80 19.86
CA ILE A 197 -11.83 3.24 20.78
C ILE A 197 -11.50 1.79 20.42
N THR A 198 -10.41 1.27 20.95
CA THR A 198 -10.07 -0.14 20.84
C THR A 198 -11.02 -1.03 21.67
N SER A 199 -11.08 -2.30 21.29
CA SER A 199 -11.65 -3.36 22.12
C SER A 199 -10.92 -3.46 23.48
N GLN A 200 -11.55 -4.16 24.45
CA GLN A 200 -10.95 -4.51 25.74
C GLN A 200 -9.67 -5.38 25.63
N GLN A 201 -9.35 -5.81 24.42
CA GLN A 201 -8.40 -6.87 24.07
C GLN A 201 -7.18 -6.35 23.30
N ALA A 202 -7.16 -5.05 22.99
CA ALA A 202 -6.04 -4.40 22.33
C ALA A 202 -4.84 -4.17 23.27
N PHE A 203 -3.66 -4.11 22.67
CA PHE A 203 -2.38 -3.88 23.32
C PHE A 203 -1.48 -3.00 22.44
N VAL A 204 -0.37 -2.57 23.03
CA VAL A 204 0.71 -1.85 22.37
C VAL A 204 2.00 -2.68 22.45
N ARG A 205 2.74 -2.78 21.35
CA ARG A 205 4.11 -3.34 21.38
C ARG A 205 5.07 -2.36 22.07
N ALA A 206 5.48 -2.67 23.29
CA ALA A 206 6.57 -1.99 23.97
C ALA A 206 7.89 -2.80 23.85
N PRO A 207 9.07 -2.17 24.04
CA PRO A 207 10.36 -2.82 23.80
C PRO A 207 10.67 -4.04 24.67
N LYS A 208 9.97 -4.21 25.80
CA LYS A 208 10.18 -5.32 26.73
C LYS A 208 9.07 -6.37 26.60
N GLU A 209 7.81 -5.95 26.72
CA GLU A 209 6.64 -6.84 26.65
C GLU A 209 5.41 -6.08 26.09
N PRO A 210 4.48 -6.78 25.42
CA PRO A 210 3.17 -6.23 25.07
C PRO A 210 2.45 -5.66 26.31
N ALA A 211 1.96 -4.42 26.22
CA ALA A 211 1.20 -3.78 27.30
C ALA A 211 -0.26 -3.60 26.90
N GLY A 212 -1.19 -4.07 27.73
CA GLY A 212 -2.63 -3.92 27.50
C GLY A 212 -3.05 -2.45 27.37
N ARG A 213 -3.88 -2.16 26.37
CA ARG A 213 -4.44 -0.84 26.07
C ARG A 213 -5.94 -0.96 25.72
N PRO A 214 -6.78 -1.42 26.67
CA PRO A 214 -8.22 -1.40 26.49
C PRO A 214 -8.71 0.05 26.36
N ASP A 215 -9.77 0.25 25.58
CA ASP A 215 -10.47 1.52 25.39
C ASP A 215 -9.56 2.70 24.94
N ALA A 216 -8.43 2.40 24.29
CA ALA A 216 -7.54 3.40 23.74
C ALA A 216 -8.20 4.10 22.54
N GLY A 217 -8.09 5.42 22.46
CA GLY A 217 -8.61 6.16 21.31
C GLY A 217 -7.92 5.76 20.01
N ILE A 218 -8.67 5.66 18.92
CA ILE A 218 -8.14 5.38 17.57
C ILE A 218 -8.62 6.39 16.53
N ALA A 219 -9.74 7.06 16.80
CA ALA A 219 -10.23 8.20 16.04
C ALA A 219 -10.76 9.27 16.99
N ALA A 220 -10.45 10.53 16.74
CA ALA A 220 -10.87 11.66 17.57
C ALA A 220 -11.24 12.89 16.75
N ALA A 221 -12.00 13.80 17.34
CA ALA A 221 -12.37 15.07 16.74
C ALA A 221 -12.37 16.22 17.73
N ALA A 222 -12.03 17.41 17.24
CA ALA A 222 -12.07 18.66 18.00
C ALA A 222 -12.58 19.80 17.13
N ARG A 223 -13.28 20.75 17.75
CA ARG A 223 -13.65 21.99 17.06
C ARG A 223 -12.52 23.01 17.16
N ILE A 224 -12.17 23.65 16.05
CA ILE A 224 -11.18 24.73 16.01
C ILE A 224 -11.81 25.93 15.33
N GLY A 225 -11.93 27.06 16.04
CA GLY A 225 -12.70 28.21 15.55
C GLY A 225 -14.14 27.81 15.20
N GLN A 226 -14.53 28.00 13.94
CA GLN A 226 -15.82 27.59 13.39
C GLN A 226 -15.76 26.24 12.65
N GLY A 227 -14.63 25.55 12.70
CA GLY A 227 -14.33 24.35 11.92
C GLY A 227 -14.16 23.11 12.78
N LEU A 228 -13.80 22.02 12.11
CA LEU A 228 -13.67 20.70 12.71
C LEU A 228 -12.37 20.05 12.23
N VAL A 229 -11.62 19.47 13.15
CA VAL A 229 -10.56 18.51 12.83
C VAL A 229 -10.98 17.11 13.25
N VAL A 230 -10.74 16.13 12.39
CA VAL A 230 -10.85 14.69 12.67
C VAL A 230 -9.47 14.07 12.50
N VAL A 231 -9.03 13.27 13.47
CA VAL A 231 -7.75 12.56 13.45
C VAL A 231 -8.03 11.06 13.47
N ILE A 232 -7.52 10.35 12.46
CA ILE A 232 -7.71 8.91 12.25
C ILE A 232 -6.56 8.39 11.39
N SER A 233 -6.20 7.10 11.43
CA SER A 233 -5.11 6.62 10.57
C SER A 233 -5.51 6.60 9.09
N ARG A 234 -4.54 6.71 8.19
CA ARG A 234 -4.77 6.54 6.74
C ARG A 234 -5.19 5.12 6.36
N HIS A 235 -4.73 4.11 7.08
CA HIS A 235 -5.09 2.70 6.85
C HIS A 235 -6.51 2.41 7.31
N ALA A 236 -6.92 3.02 8.42
CA ALA A 236 -8.30 3.03 8.92
C ALA A 236 -9.27 3.65 7.89
N LEU A 237 -8.88 4.78 7.30
CA LEU A 237 -9.67 5.40 6.23
C LEU A 237 -9.72 4.52 4.96
N GLY A 238 -8.61 3.86 4.63
CA GLY A 238 -8.46 2.99 3.45
C GLY A 238 -8.95 1.55 3.61
N THR A 239 -9.47 1.17 4.78
CA THR A 239 -9.77 -0.24 5.17
C THR A 239 -10.70 -0.96 4.18
N LEU A 240 -11.54 -0.23 3.45
CA LEU A 240 -12.55 -0.79 2.54
C LEU A 240 -12.01 -1.17 1.15
N GLY A 241 -10.75 -0.90 0.85
CA GLY A 241 -10.16 -1.14 -0.46
C GLY A 241 -8.70 -1.58 -0.40
N PRO A 242 -8.09 -1.83 -1.57
CA PRO A 242 -6.68 -2.17 -1.65
C PRO A 242 -5.83 -1.04 -1.08
N GLN A 243 -4.74 -1.40 -0.40
CA GLN A 243 -3.86 -0.43 0.24
C GLN A 243 -2.46 -0.47 -0.35
N TYR A 244 -1.72 0.62 -0.13
CA TYR A 244 -0.29 0.70 -0.43
C TYR A 244 0.56 -0.21 0.48
N ARG A 245 -0.05 -0.93 1.42
CA ARG A 245 0.56 -1.97 2.25
C ARG A 245 -0.37 -3.19 2.26
N PRO A 246 0.11 -4.41 2.54
CA PRO A 246 -0.76 -5.57 2.75
C PRO A 246 -1.88 -5.23 3.73
N SER A 247 -3.14 -5.24 3.31
CA SER A 247 -4.22 -4.91 4.25
C SER A 247 -4.27 -5.92 5.40
N THR A 248 -4.54 -5.46 6.62
CA THR A 248 -4.79 -6.39 7.75
C THR A 248 -6.27 -6.78 7.85
N THR A 249 -7.10 -6.14 7.03
CA THR A 249 -8.57 -6.26 7.00
C THR A 249 -9.04 -7.70 6.78
N PRO A 250 -9.99 -8.19 7.59
CA PRO A 250 -10.46 -9.57 7.50
C PRO A 250 -11.36 -9.77 6.29
N PHE A 251 -10.90 -10.50 5.28
CA PHE A 251 -11.68 -10.77 4.07
C PHE A 251 -12.81 -11.80 4.26
N LEU A 252 -12.72 -12.66 5.29
CA LEU A 252 -13.77 -13.65 5.61
C LEU A 252 -14.88 -13.08 6.52
N ALA A 253 -14.77 -11.84 7.00
CA ALA A 253 -15.76 -11.19 7.87
C ALA A 253 -16.47 -10.04 7.16
N ALA A 254 -17.18 -10.34 6.07
CA ALA A 254 -17.81 -9.33 5.21
C ALA A 254 -18.80 -8.42 5.95
N ASP A 255 -19.56 -8.96 6.90
CA ASP A 255 -20.53 -8.20 7.70
C ASP A 255 -19.83 -7.13 8.54
N ALA A 256 -18.70 -7.47 9.17
CA ALA A 256 -17.92 -6.52 9.94
C ALA A 256 -17.35 -5.37 9.08
N LEU A 257 -17.10 -5.62 7.79
CA LEU A 257 -16.70 -4.56 6.85
C LEU A 257 -17.88 -3.67 6.42
N ALA A 258 -19.11 -4.18 6.50
CA ALA A 258 -20.30 -3.35 6.34
C ALA A 258 -20.39 -2.35 7.50
N ASP A 259 -20.07 -2.76 8.72
CA ASP A 259 -20.02 -1.88 9.90
C ASP A 259 -18.90 -0.83 9.78
N THR A 260 -17.70 -1.21 9.34
CA THR A 260 -16.62 -0.24 9.02
C THR A 260 -17.11 0.79 8.01
N ARG A 261 -17.81 0.35 6.94
CA ARG A 261 -18.37 1.26 5.93
C ARG A 261 -19.43 2.17 6.53
N ALA A 262 -20.34 1.64 7.33
CA ALA A 262 -21.39 2.42 7.98
C ALA A 262 -20.78 3.51 8.86
N PHE A 263 -19.81 3.16 9.71
CA PHE A 263 -19.09 4.09 10.58
C PHE A 263 -18.37 5.19 9.78
N LEU A 264 -17.54 4.84 8.79
CA LEU A 264 -16.82 5.84 8.01
C LEU A 264 -17.77 6.75 7.21
N THR A 265 -18.88 6.21 6.71
CA THR A 265 -19.92 7.01 6.03
C THR A 265 -20.63 7.93 7.01
N ALA A 266 -20.86 7.49 8.24
CA ALA A 266 -21.43 8.31 9.30
C ALA A 266 -20.50 9.46 9.68
N VAL A 267 -19.19 9.20 9.84
CA VAL A 267 -18.17 10.24 10.05
C VAL A 267 -18.22 11.26 8.90
N ALA A 268 -18.22 10.81 7.65
CA ALA A 268 -18.28 11.70 6.49
C ALA A 268 -19.60 12.49 6.40
N ARG A 269 -20.75 11.92 6.79
CA ARG A 269 -22.01 12.69 6.84
C ARG A 269 -21.98 13.74 7.93
N TRP A 270 -21.46 13.37 9.09
CA TRP A 270 -21.33 14.23 10.26
C TRP A 270 -20.47 15.46 9.95
N THR A 271 -19.35 15.30 9.24
CA THR A 271 -18.50 16.45 8.83
C THR A 271 -19.23 17.50 7.99
N ARG A 272 -20.35 17.15 7.32
CA ARG A 272 -21.14 18.10 6.51
C ARG A 272 -22.11 18.94 7.32
N ARG A 273 -22.35 18.61 8.59
CA ARG A 273 -23.48 19.13 9.37
C ARG A 273 -22.98 19.82 10.64
N PRO A 274 -22.65 21.13 10.58
CA PRO A 274 -22.11 21.88 11.72
C PRO A 274 -22.89 21.80 13.02
N ALA A 275 -24.22 21.73 12.93
CA ALA A 275 -25.07 21.55 14.10
C ALA A 275 -24.80 20.22 14.82
N GLU A 276 -24.51 19.14 14.09
CA GLU A 276 -24.32 17.81 14.65
C GLU A 276 -23.00 17.64 15.39
N TRP A 277 -21.98 18.46 15.11
CA TRP A 277 -20.72 18.46 15.86
C TRP A 277 -20.56 19.65 16.80
N ALA A 278 -21.63 20.43 17.02
CA ALA A 278 -21.59 21.57 17.93
C ALA A 278 -21.24 21.18 19.37
N HIS A 279 -21.56 19.94 19.78
CA HIS A 279 -21.29 19.37 21.09
C HIS A 279 -19.84 18.88 21.27
N VAL A 280 -19.06 18.77 20.20
CA VAL A 280 -17.64 18.41 20.28
C VAL A 280 -16.89 19.52 21.02
N PRO A 281 -15.97 19.19 21.94
CA PRO A 281 -15.19 20.19 22.65
C PRO A 281 -14.47 21.18 21.71
N GLN A 282 -14.60 22.47 22.04
CA GLN A 282 -13.85 23.54 21.40
C GLN A 282 -12.39 23.48 21.86
N ALA A 283 -11.48 23.73 20.91
CA ALA A 283 -10.09 24.03 21.15
C ALA A 283 -9.93 25.10 22.25
N ALA A 284 -9.00 24.83 23.17
CA ALA A 284 -8.65 25.74 24.26
C ALA A 284 -7.48 26.65 23.86
N HIS A 285 -6.88 27.36 24.83
CA HIS A 285 -5.65 28.12 24.63
C HIS A 285 -4.55 27.20 24.07
N GLY A 286 -4.11 27.50 22.85
CA GLY A 286 -2.97 26.86 22.22
C GLY A 286 -1.64 27.45 22.68
N VAL A 287 -0.55 26.82 22.26
CA VAL A 287 0.83 27.29 22.47
C VAL A 287 1.39 27.86 21.16
N PRO A 288 2.42 28.72 21.16
CA PRO A 288 3.05 29.16 19.92
C PRO A 288 3.57 27.99 19.08
N LEU A 289 3.38 28.06 17.76
CA LEU A 289 3.86 27.02 16.84
C LEU A 289 5.39 27.03 16.80
N ALA A 290 6.01 25.94 17.25
CA ALA A 290 7.45 25.75 17.26
C ALA A 290 7.82 24.51 16.43
N LEU A 291 8.59 24.73 15.36
CA LEU A 291 9.02 23.69 14.41
C LEU A 291 10.54 23.41 14.48
N GLN A 292 11.28 24.15 15.31
CA GLN A 292 12.74 24.10 15.36
C GLN A 292 13.29 22.80 15.97
N GLN A 293 12.46 22.08 16.73
CA GLN A 293 12.82 20.82 17.40
C GLN A 293 12.32 19.58 16.64
N ALA A 294 11.98 19.74 15.36
CA ALA A 294 11.53 18.64 14.54
C ALA A 294 12.63 17.56 14.40
N PRO A 295 12.26 16.26 14.35
CA PRO A 295 13.22 15.17 14.17
C PRO A 295 14.10 15.32 12.92
N LEU A 296 13.52 15.91 11.87
CA LEU A 296 14.22 16.42 10.69
C LEU A 296 13.69 17.83 10.39
N PRO A 297 14.48 18.71 9.73
CA PRO A 297 14.02 20.04 9.38
C PRO A 297 12.70 20.03 8.60
N VAL A 298 11.72 20.80 9.06
CA VAL A 298 10.47 21.05 8.33
C VAL A 298 10.74 22.11 7.26
N GLU A 299 10.22 21.89 6.05
CA GLU A 299 10.42 22.84 4.95
C GLU A 299 9.68 24.17 5.22
N LEU A 300 10.43 25.28 5.16
CA LEU A 300 9.93 26.63 5.40
C LEU A 300 9.39 27.28 4.11
N GLN A 301 8.55 26.54 3.38
CA GLN A 301 7.92 27.03 2.17
C GLN A 301 6.75 27.96 2.51
N SER A 302 6.65 29.11 1.84
CA SER A 302 5.50 30.00 1.96
C SER A 302 4.28 29.46 1.20
N PRO A 303 3.04 29.69 1.67
CA PRO A 303 1.84 29.26 0.97
C PRO A 303 1.78 29.78 -0.47
N ARG A 304 1.62 28.87 -1.44
CA ARG A 304 1.39 29.27 -2.84
C ARG A 304 -0.03 29.77 -3.05
N LEU A 305 -0.20 30.62 -4.06
CA LEU A 305 -1.53 31.07 -4.49
C LEU A 305 -2.31 29.94 -5.16
N GLU A 306 -1.70 29.26 -6.14
CA GLU A 306 -2.31 28.21 -6.94
C GLU A 306 -1.30 27.07 -7.15
N PRO A 307 -1.76 25.83 -7.41
CA PRO A 307 -0.86 24.73 -7.76
C PRO A 307 -0.18 25.01 -9.11
N PRO A 308 0.97 24.38 -9.41
CA PRO A 308 1.59 24.49 -10.72
C PRO A 308 0.63 24.08 -11.84
N VAL A 309 0.64 24.80 -12.97
CA VAL A 309 -0.32 24.64 -14.09
C VAL A 309 -0.38 23.21 -14.64
N ALA A 310 0.75 22.49 -14.65
CA ALA A 310 0.82 21.12 -15.14
C ALA A 310 0.24 20.07 -14.16
N VAL A 311 -0.14 20.47 -12.95
CA VAL A 311 -0.71 19.58 -11.94
C VAL A 311 -2.21 19.45 -12.13
N SER A 312 -2.67 18.20 -12.29
CA SER A 312 -4.09 17.87 -12.45
C SER A 312 -4.72 17.38 -11.16
N THR A 313 -6.05 17.54 -11.08
CA THR A 313 -6.89 16.94 -10.04
C THR A 313 -7.84 15.92 -10.66
N THR A 314 -7.88 14.71 -10.11
CA THR A 314 -8.74 13.63 -10.61
C THR A 314 -9.94 13.43 -9.67
N GLU A 315 -11.09 13.04 -10.20
CA GLU A 315 -12.25 12.69 -9.38
C GLU A 315 -12.16 11.26 -8.85
N LEU A 316 -12.50 11.05 -7.57
CA LEU A 316 -12.52 9.74 -6.91
C LEU A 316 -13.92 9.41 -6.35
N PRO A 317 -14.26 8.12 -6.17
CA PRO A 317 -13.49 6.95 -6.59
C PRO A 317 -13.50 6.79 -8.11
N LEU A 318 -12.45 6.17 -8.65
CA LEU A 318 -12.47 5.68 -10.03
C LEU A 318 -13.55 4.60 -10.13
N ILE A 319 -14.44 4.70 -11.11
CA ILE A 319 -15.46 3.68 -11.39
C ILE A 319 -14.89 2.78 -12.51
N PRO A 320 -14.36 1.59 -12.18
CA PRO A 320 -13.84 0.69 -13.19
C PRO A 320 -14.96 0.09 -14.04
N ASP A 321 -14.69 -0.17 -15.32
CA ASP A 321 -15.59 -0.96 -16.15
C ASP A 321 -15.56 -2.42 -15.68
N ARG A 322 -16.70 -2.91 -15.19
CA ARG A 322 -16.86 -4.30 -14.70
C ARG A 322 -16.54 -5.33 -15.77
N LYS A 323 -16.66 -5.00 -17.06
CA LYS A 323 -16.27 -5.89 -18.17
C LYS A 323 -14.76 -6.18 -18.18
N LEU A 324 -13.97 -5.29 -17.58
CA LEU A 324 -12.52 -5.41 -17.48
C LEU A 324 -12.06 -6.13 -16.20
N ALA A 325 -12.98 -6.53 -15.30
CA ALA A 325 -12.63 -7.12 -14.01
C ALA A 325 -12.04 -8.53 -14.09
N ARG A 326 -12.19 -9.22 -15.24
CA ARG A 326 -11.60 -10.54 -15.49
C ARG A 326 -10.62 -10.47 -16.65
N ALA A 327 -9.58 -11.29 -16.60
CA ALA A 327 -8.59 -11.38 -17.67
C ALA A 327 -9.21 -11.92 -18.98
N THR A 328 -8.60 -11.56 -20.12
CA THR A 328 -8.89 -12.18 -21.44
C THR A 328 -7.80 -13.15 -21.83
N ASN A 329 -8.10 -13.99 -22.82
CA ASN A 329 -7.17 -14.99 -23.35
C ASN A 329 -6.63 -15.91 -22.24
N VAL A 330 -7.50 -16.21 -21.27
CA VAL A 330 -7.20 -17.14 -20.17
C VAL A 330 -7.26 -18.56 -20.73
N PRO A 331 -6.18 -19.36 -20.62
CA PRO A 331 -6.14 -20.73 -21.11
C PRO A 331 -7.10 -21.63 -20.33
N ASP A 332 -7.52 -22.74 -20.96
CA ASP A 332 -8.55 -23.62 -20.39
C ASP A 332 -8.15 -24.23 -19.06
N TRP A 333 -6.88 -24.63 -18.88
CA TRP A 333 -6.40 -25.17 -17.61
C TRP A 333 -6.62 -24.18 -16.45
N LEU A 334 -6.34 -22.89 -16.69
CA LEU A 334 -6.48 -21.83 -15.70
C LEU A 334 -7.95 -21.50 -15.47
N ARG A 335 -8.76 -21.50 -16.53
CA ARG A 335 -10.21 -21.26 -16.44
C ARG A 335 -10.92 -22.36 -15.64
N GLN A 336 -10.52 -23.61 -15.81
CA GLN A 336 -11.14 -24.77 -15.17
C GLN A 336 -10.68 -24.96 -13.73
N GLN A 337 -9.39 -24.73 -13.45
CA GLN A 337 -8.79 -25.08 -12.15
C GLN A 337 -8.54 -23.86 -11.24
N GLY A 338 -8.36 -22.68 -11.82
CA GLY A 338 -7.80 -21.51 -11.13
C GLY A 338 -6.32 -21.68 -10.78
N LEU A 339 -5.73 -20.65 -10.17
CA LEU A 339 -4.38 -20.72 -9.60
C LEU A 339 -4.44 -21.42 -8.23
N ARG A 340 -3.67 -22.49 -8.04
CA ARG A 340 -3.51 -23.17 -6.74
C ARG A 340 -2.03 -23.40 -6.51
N VAL A 341 -1.38 -22.39 -5.94
CA VAL A 341 0.08 -22.29 -5.92
C VAL A 341 0.62 -22.61 -4.53
N LEU A 342 1.59 -23.52 -4.46
CA LEU A 342 2.49 -23.60 -3.31
C LEU A 342 3.74 -22.78 -3.61
N TRP A 343 4.02 -21.76 -2.82
CA TRP A 343 5.21 -20.93 -2.94
C TRP A 343 6.27 -21.37 -1.94
N THR A 344 7.34 -22.03 -2.39
CA THR A 344 8.40 -22.53 -1.53
C THR A 344 9.74 -22.55 -2.27
N PRO A 345 10.83 -22.06 -1.66
CA PRO A 345 12.14 -22.06 -2.30
C PRO A 345 12.67 -23.49 -2.45
N LEU A 346 13.34 -23.77 -3.58
CA LEU A 346 13.90 -25.10 -3.86
C LEU A 346 15.15 -25.39 -3.04
N LEU A 347 15.95 -24.37 -2.75
CA LEU A 347 17.11 -24.47 -1.88
C LEU A 347 16.71 -24.12 -0.44
N ALA A 348 17.36 -24.76 0.53
CA ALA A 348 17.30 -24.37 1.92
C ALA A 348 18.48 -23.45 2.25
N THR A 349 18.29 -22.54 3.20
CA THR A 349 19.39 -21.74 3.76
C THR A 349 19.95 -22.45 4.99
N ARG A 350 21.26 -22.73 5.01
CA ARG A 350 21.99 -23.25 6.17
C ARG A 350 23.29 -22.49 6.32
N ASP A 351 23.54 -21.89 7.48
CA ASP A 351 24.75 -21.09 7.77
C ASP A 351 25.04 -20.07 6.65
N GLU A 352 24.01 -19.33 6.22
CA GLU A 352 24.05 -18.36 5.10
C GLU A 352 24.37 -18.95 3.71
N GLN A 353 24.49 -20.27 3.60
CA GLN A 353 24.69 -20.98 2.33
C GLN A 353 23.37 -21.54 1.80
N ARG A 354 23.18 -21.48 0.49
CA ARG A 354 22.07 -22.13 -0.21
C ARG A 354 22.46 -23.57 -0.52
N VAL A 355 21.73 -24.53 0.06
CA VAL A 355 21.97 -25.97 -0.11
C VAL A 355 20.74 -26.68 -0.68
N PRO A 356 20.91 -27.74 -1.49
CA PRO A 356 19.79 -28.53 -1.98
C PRO A 356 19.01 -29.14 -0.82
N ARG A 357 17.68 -29.16 -0.93
CA ARG A 357 16.85 -29.87 0.04
C ARG A 357 17.11 -31.39 -0.04
N PRO A 358 17.02 -32.12 1.08
CA PRO A 358 17.08 -33.57 1.04
C PRO A 358 15.98 -34.15 0.13
N ALA A 359 16.29 -35.22 -0.60
CA ALA A 359 15.36 -35.93 -1.47
C ALA A 359 14.00 -36.20 -0.81
N ALA A 360 14.02 -36.78 0.40
CA ALA A 360 12.80 -37.10 1.16
C ALA A 360 11.92 -35.88 1.49
N THR A 361 12.53 -34.69 1.63
CA THR A 361 11.78 -33.44 1.84
C THR A 361 11.05 -33.01 0.57
N LEU A 362 11.69 -33.16 -0.60
CA LEU A 362 11.04 -32.90 -1.89
C LEU A 362 9.94 -33.94 -2.16
N ASP A 363 10.16 -35.22 -1.85
CA ASP A 363 9.14 -36.27 -2.02
C ASP A 363 7.89 -36.00 -1.16
N SER A 364 8.10 -35.54 0.07
CA SER A 364 7.00 -35.12 0.97
C SER A 364 6.24 -33.90 0.42
N LEU A 365 6.97 -32.95 -0.17
CA LEU A 365 6.38 -31.76 -0.78
C LEU A 365 5.57 -32.12 -2.02
N VAL A 366 6.05 -33.03 -2.87
CA VAL A 366 5.30 -33.52 -4.03
C VAL A 366 4.03 -34.25 -3.60
N THR A 367 4.12 -35.10 -2.57
CA THR A 367 2.95 -35.76 -1.99
C THR A 367 1.93 -34.75 -1.47
N PHE A 368 2.39 -33.68 -0.81
CA PHE A 368 1.53 -32.62 -0.33
C PHE A 368 0.86 -31.83 -1.47
N LEU A 369 1.59 -31.55 -2.55
CA LEU A 369 1.04 -30.90 -3.74
C LEU A 369 -0.12 -31.71 -4.34
N ASP A 370 0.08 -33.02 -4.48
CA ASP A 370 -0.91 -33.95 -5.05
C ASP A 370 -2.15 -34.07 -4.15
N VAL A 371 -1.96 -34.43 -2.88
CA VAL A 371 -3.05 -34.60 -1.90
C VAL A 371 -3.78 -33.27 -1.65
N GLY A 372 -3.07 -32.15 -1.65
CA GLY A 372 -3.63 -30.81 -1.46
C GLY A 372 -4.32 -30.24 -2.70
N GLY A 373 -4.25 -30.92 -3.85
CA GLY A 373 -4.88 -30.49 -5.09
C GLY A 373 -4.28 -29.21 -5.68
N PHE A 374 -3.00 -28.96 -5.44
CA PHE A 374 -2.26 -27.87 -6.07
C PHE A 374 -1.95 -28.23 -7.52
N ASN A 375 -1.99 -27.22 -8.39
CA ASN A 375 -1.58 -27.37 -9.78
C ASN A 375 -0.25 -26.70 -10.09
N LEU A 376 0.28 -25.89 -9.16
CA LEU A 376 1.48 -25.08 -9.37
C LEU A 376 2.42 -25.15 -8.16
N LEU A 377 3.68 -25.46 -8.43
CA LEU A 377 4.80 -25.17 -7.53
C LEU A 377 5.50 -23.90 -8.01
N SER A 378 5.72 -22.95 -7.11
CA SER A 378 6.49 -21.73 -7.37
C SER A 378 7.48 -21.49 -6.23
N GLY A 379 8.48 -20.63 -6.46
CA GLY A 379 9.42 -20.20 -5.42
C GLY A 379 10.81 -19.90 -5.98
N ASP A 380 11.66 -19.33 -5.12
CA ASP A 380 13.02 -18.98 -5.51
C ASP A 380 13.77 -20.22 -6.02
N ALA A 381 14.19 -20.13 -7.28
CA ALA A 381 15.01 -21.12 -7.97
C ALA A 381 16.50 -20.73 -7.96
N TYR A 382 16.84 -19.58 -7.35
CA TYR A 382 18.19 -19.02 -7.25
C TYR A 382 18.95 -18.94 -8.60
N PRO A 383 18.31 -18.39 -9.66
CA PRO A 383 18.85 -18.46 -11.01
C PRO A 383 20.13 -17.65 -11.22
N GLU A 384 20.36 -16.60 -10.45
CA GLU A 384 21.64 -15.88 -10.43
C GLU A 384 22.79 -16.78 -9.95
N GLY A 385 22.50 -17.80 -9.13
CA GLY A 385 23.48 -18.79 -8.69
C GLY A 385 23.80 -19.87 -9.73
N ALA A 386 23.02 -19.99 -10.82
CA ALA A 386 23.17 -21.09 -11.79
C ALA A 386 24.34 -20.87 -12.76
N ASP A 387 24.44 -19.65 -13.31
CA ASP A 387 25.35 -19.32 -14.43
C ASP A 387 26.10 -17.98 -14.23
N SER A 388 25.98 -17.32 -13.07
CA SER A 388 26.73 -16.09 -12.81
C SER A 388 28.22 -16.35 -12.58
N ALA A 389 29.05 -15.46 -13.13
CA ALA A 389 30.49 -15.40 -12.84
C ALA A 389 30.77 -15.10 -11.35
N HIS A 390 29.80 -14.54 -10.63
CA HIS A 390 29.92 -14.19 -9.21
C HIS A 390 29.53 -15.35 -8.27
N ALA A 391 28.91 -16.40 -8.79
CA ALA A 391 28.57 -17.59 -8.00
C ALA A 391 29.79 -18.51 -7.86
N ARG A 392 29.95 -19.10 -6.68
CA ARG A 392 31.01 -20.10 -6.45
C ARG A 392 30.65 -21.41 -7.19
N TRP A 393 31.66 -22.21 -7.55
CA TRP A 393 31.42 -23.45 -8.31
C TRP A 393 30.46 -24.41 -7.61
N TRP A 394 30.58 -24.56 -6.30
CA TRP A 394 29.72 -25.45 -5.51
C TRP A 394 28.28 -24.94 -5.38
N GLU A 395 28.05 -23.63 -5.48
CA GLU A 395 26.72 -23.02 -5.51
C GLU A 395 26.05 -23.34 -6.85
N ARG A 396 26.79 -23.21 -7.96
CA ARG A 396 26.29 -23.61 -9.28
C ARG A 396 25.89 -25.08 -9.30
N ASP A 397 26.71 -25.96 -8.72
CA ASP A 397 26.41 -27.40 -8.65
C ASP A 397 25.23 -27.70 -7.71
N ALA A 398 25.05 -26.93 -6.64
CA ALA A 398 23.89 -27.05 -5.76
C ALA A 398 22.59 -26.65 -6.50
N VAL A 399 22.59 -25.52 -7.20
CA VAL A 399 21.43 -25.04 -7.98
C VAL A 399 21.06 -26.03 -9.08
N ARG A 400 22.05 -26.49 -9.86
CA ARG A 400 21.81 -27.48 -10.94
C ARG A 400 21.27 -28.80 -10.40
N ARG A 401 21.76 -29.28 -9.26
CA ARG A 401 21.22 -30.46 -8.58
C ARG A 401 19.78 -30.23 -8.12
N ALA A 402 19.50 -29.11 -7.47
CA ALA A 402 18.14 -28.77 -7.02
C ALA A 402 17.15 -28.68 -8.19
N TRP A 403 17.56 -28.13 -9.33
CA TRP A 403 16.73 -28.07 -10.54
C TRP A 403 16.49 -29.47 -11.12
N SER A 404 17.53 -30.30 -11.23
CA SER A 404 17.40 -31.69 -11.68
C SER A 404 16.47 -32.49 -10.76
N ASP A 405 16.61 -32.34 -9.44
CA ASP A 405 15.76 -33.00 -8.45
C ASP A 405 14.29 -32.57 -8.56
N ALA A 406 14.02 -31.28 -8.78
CA ALA A 406 12.67 -30.76 -9.00
C ALA A 406 12.06 -31.32 -10.29
N VAL A 407 12.83 -31.35 -11.40
CA VAL A 407 12.39 -31.90 -12.69
C VAL A 407 12.03 -33.38 -12.55
N ASN A 408 12.92 -34.19 -11.96
CA ASN A 408 12.71 -35.63 -11.84
C ASN A 408 11.49 -35.99 -10.99
N ARG A 409 11.15 -35.18 -9.99
CA ARG A 409 10.05 -35.44 -9.06
C ARG A 409 8.72 -34.86 -9.51
N LEU A 410 8.72 -33.71 -10.17
CA LEU A 410 7.49 -33.08 -10.67
C LEU A 410 7.08 -33.64 -12.04
N GLY A 411 8.03 -34.05 -12.88
CA GLY A 411 7.76 -34.54 -14.24
C GLY A 411 6.70 -35.67 -14.32
N PRO A 412 6.67 -36.63 -13.38
CA PRO A 412 5.63 -37.67 -13.34
C PRO A 412 4.25 -37.20 -12.84
N THR A 413 4.11 -35.96 -12.38
CA THR A 413 2.89 -35.41 -11.77
C THR A 413 2.14 -34.47 -12.72
N SER A 414 0.93 -34.07 -12.36
CA SER A 414 0.19 -33.01 -13.07
C SER A 414 0.56 -31.60 -12.61
N VAL A 415 1.52 -31.44 -11.69
CA VAL A 415 1.90 -30.15 -11.13
C VAL A 415 2.90 -29.46 -12.05
N ALA A 416 2.56 -28.24 -12.49
CA ALA A 416 3.49 -27.43 -13.27
C ALA A 416 4.41 -26.60 -12.36
N TRP A 417 5.54 -26.19 -12.90
CA TRP A 417 6.56 -25.43 -12.17
C TRP A 417 6.67 -23.99 -12.67
N ILE A 418 6.81 -23.06 -11.72
CA ILE A 418 7.10 -21.65 -11.92
C ILE A 418 8.40 -21.32 -11.16
N PRO A 419 9.59 -21.56 -11.75
CA PRO A 419 10.84 -21.14 -11.14
C PRO A 419 10.89 -19.60 -11.07
N ALA A 420 11.17 -19.06 -9.89
CA ALA A 420 11.22 -17.62 -9.66
C ALA A 420 12.64 -17.10 -9.40
N PHE A 421 12.86 -15.85 -9.75
CA PHE A 421 13.99 -15.04 -9.27
C PHE A 421 13.53 -14.24 -8.05
N ASP A 422 14.15 -14.47 -6.89
CA ASP A 422 13.91 -13.67 -5.70
C ASP A 422 14.80 -12.42 -5.66
N TYR A 423 14.24 -11.29 -6.07
CA TYR A 423 14.94 -10.02 -6.07
C TYR A 423 15.31 -9.56 -4.67
N ALA A 424 14.53 -9.90 -3.65
CA ALA A 424 14.82 -9.51 -2.27
C ALA A 424 16.04 -10.26 -1.72
N ALA A 425 16.15 -11.55 -2.00
CA ALA A 425 17.23 -12.40 -1.49
C ALA A 425 18.48 -12.49 -2.40
N ALA A 426 18.40 -11.98 -3.64
CA ALA A 426 19.48 -12.09 -4.60
C ALA A 426 20.80 -11.43 -4.14
N ARG A 427 21.94 -12.03 -4.48
CA ARG A 427 23.24 -11.35 -4.33
C ARG A 427 23.48 -10.49 -5.56
N LEU A 428 23.23 -9.19 -5.42
CA LEU A 428 23.37 -8.19 -6.48
C LEU A 428 24.77 -7.56 -6.46
N PRO A 429 25.31 -7.14 -7.61
CA PRO A 429 26.53 -6.37 -7.64
C PRO A 429 26.35 -5.02 -6.92
N PRO A 430 27.45 -4.39 -6.46
CA PRO A 430 27.39 -3.01 -5.97
C PRO A 430 26.77 -2.10 -7.02
N ALA A 431 25.79 -1.30 -6.61
CA ALA A 431 25.11 -0.31 -7.42
C ALA A 431 24.99 0.99 -6.63
N ASP A 432 24.80 2.12 -7.32
CA ASP A 432 24.51 3.39 -6.65
C ASP A 432 23.26 3.25 -5.78
N SER A 433 23.17 4.01 -4.69
CA SER A 433 21.96 4.02 -3.87
C SER A 433 20.84 4.80 -4.56
N SER A 434 19.61 4.32 -4.39
CA SER A 434 18.41 5.12 -4.65
C SER A 434 18.42 6.38 -3.77
N ARG A 435 17.70 7.42 -4.20
CA ARG A 435 17.55 8.68 -3.47
C ARG A 435 16.08 9.03 -3.28
N GLY A 436 15.72 9.38 -2.05
CA GLY A 436 14.38 9.87 -1.72
C GLY A 436 14.21 11.38 -1.88
N ALA A 437 13.06 11.90 -1.45
CA ALA A 437 12.61 13.25 -1.74
C ALA A 437 13.49 14.35 -1.11
N ARG A 438 14.19 14.05 -0.01
CA ARG A 438 15.13 14.99 0.64
C ARG A 438 16.57 14.79 0.14
N GLY A 439 16.78 13.91 -0.84
CA GLY A 439 18.09 13.55 -1.39
C GLY A 439 18.90 12.58 -0.53
N GLU A 440 18.30 12.04 0.53
CA GLU A 440 18.87 11.02 1.40
C GLU A 440 19.17 9.73 0.64
N ALA A 441 20.24 9.03 1.03
CA ALA A 441 20.52 7.70 0.51
C ALA A 441 19.51 6.72 1.09
N LEU A 442 18.86 5.95 0.22
CA LEU A 442 17.98 4.87 0.63
C LEU A 442 18.74 3.54 0.52
N PRO A 443 18.38 2.51 1.31
CA PRO A 443 19.02 1.20 1.22
C PRO A 443 18.80 0.48 -0.13
N ALA A 444 17.77 0.89 -0.89
CA ALA A 444 17.51 0.36 -2.23
C ALA A 444 18.59 0.74 -3.23
N PRO A 445 19.02 -0.17 -4.12
CA PRO A 445 19.88 0.20 -5.23
C PRO A 445 19.12 1.11 -6.19
N CYS A 446 19.82 2.00 -6.86
CA CYS A 446 19.29 2.90 -7.87
C CYS A 446 18.64 2.07 -8.98
N ALA A 447 17.32 2.21 -9.14
CA ALA A 447 16.55 1.26 -9.96
C ALA A 447 16.96 1.29 -11.44
N LEU A 448 17.53 2.41 -11.89
CA LEU A 448 17.96 2.61 -13.27
C LEU A 448 19.49 2.52 -13.45
N ASP A 449 20.20 2.00 -12.45
CA ASP A 449 21.62 1.66 -12.55
C ASP A 449 21.83 0.48 -13.51
N THR A 450 22.74 0.62 -14.46
CA THR A 450 23.07 -0.45 -15.41
C THR A 450 23.61 -1.70 -14.71
N ALA A 451 24.37 -1.57 -13.62
CA ALA A 451 24.93 -2.71 -12.88
C ALA A 451 23.84 -3.61 -12.31
N LEU A 452 22.75 -3.03 -11.80
CA LEU A 452 21.59 -3.76 -11.28
C LEU A 452 20.96 -4.66 -12.35
N TRP A 453 20.72 -4.11 -13.54
CA TRP A 453 20.08 -4.85 -14.63
C TRP A 453 21.03 -5.83 -15.30
N ALA A 454 22.28 -5.43 -15.57
CA ALA A 454 23.25 -6.23 -16.30
C ALA A 454 23.82 -7.38 -15.46
N GLY A 455 24.04 -7.16 -14.16
CA GLY A 455 24.62 -8.14 -13.24
C GLY A 455 23.61 -8.91 -12.38
N GLY A 456 22.40 -8.37 -12.18
CA GLY A 456 21.33 -9.03 -11.41
C GLY A 456 20.26 -9.67 -12.29
N PHE A 457 19.39 -8.84 -12.88
CA PHE A 457 18.21 -9.32 -13.59
C PHE A 457 18.52 -10.08 -14.88
N ALA A 458 19.48 -9.61 -15.69
CA ALA A 458 19.80 -10.21 -16.98
C ALA A 458 20.34 -11.65 -16.89
N PRO A 459 21.31 -11.97 -16.00
CA PRO A 459 21.77 -13.34 -15.79
C PRO A 459 20.64 -14.25 -15.28
N ALA A 460 19.87 -13.80 -14.29
CA ALA A 460 18.74 -14.54 -13.75
C ALA A 460 17.70 -14.90 -14.82
N ALA A 461 17.25 -13.91 -15.61
CA ALA A 461 16.31 -14.12 -16.70
C ALA A 461 16.86 -15.07 -17.79
N THR A 462 18.16 -15.01 -18.07
CA THR A 462 18.81 -15.89 -19.05
C THR A 462 18.83 -17.34 -18.56
N ALA A 463 19.21 -17.56 -17.30
CA ALA A 463 19.25 -18.90 -16.70
C ALA A 463 17.85 -19.52 -16.62
N LEU A 464 16.85 -18.74 -16.18
CA LEU A 464 15.45 -19.19 -16.16
C LEU A 464 14.90 -19.47 -17.56
N GLY A 465 15.22 -18.63 -18.54
CA GLY A 465 14.81 -18.85 -19.94
C GLY A 465 15.39 -20.13 -20.52
N ARG A 466 16.65 -20.46 -20.21
CA ARG A 466 17.30 -21.72 -20.61
C ARG A 466 16.61 -22.92 -19.97
N LEU A 467 16.40 -22.89 -18.65
CA LEU A 467 15.68 -23.93 -17.93
C LEU A 467 14.28 -24.17 -18.53
N ALA A 468 13.54 -23.10 -18.81
CA ALA A 468 12.21 -23.20 -19.40
C ALA A 468 12.21 -23.75 -20.84
N GLY A 469 13.28 -23.49 -21.59
CA GLY A 469 13.51 -24.05 -22.93
C GLY A 469 13.85 -25.54 -22.92
N GLU A 470 14.59 -25.99 -21.91
CA GLU A 470 14.93 -27.40 -21.64
C GLU A 470 13.72 -28.20 -21.10
N GLN A 471 12.91 -27.58 -20.23
CA GLN A 471 11.81 -28.24 -19.50
C GLN A 471 10.43 -27.79 -19.99
N ARG A 472 10.16 -27.97 -21.29
CA ARG A 472 8.98 -27.38 -21.97
C ARG A 472 7.62 -27.81 -21.42
N THR A 473 7.50 -29.06 -20.98
CA THR A 473 6.22 -29.59 -20.48
C THR A 473 5.98 -29.27 -19.01
N LEU A 474 7.03 -29.07 -18.23
CA LEU A 474 6.96 -28.87 -16.78
C LEU A 474 6.90 -27.39 -16.40
N VAL A 475 7.80 -26.57 -16.96
CA VAL A 475 7.81 -25.13 -16.65
C VAL A 475 6.72 -24.47 -17.48
N ILE A 476 5.81 -23.70 -16.89
CA ILE A 476 4.77 -23.00 -17.66
C ILE A 476 4.91 -21.48 -17.59
N ALA A 477 5.57 -20.99 -16.55
CA ALA A 477 5.76 -19.57 -16.32
C ALA A 477 7.12 -19.33 -15.66
N LEU A 478 7.62 -18.10 -15.75
CA LEU A 478 8.76 -17.65 -14.95
C LEU A 478 8.31 -16.64 -13.90
N GLY A 479 8.82 -16.79 -12.67
CA GLY A 479 8.47 -15.95 -11.54
C GLY A 479 9.46 -14.83 -11.27
N PHE A 480 8.96 -13.71 -10.76
CA PHE A 480 9.73 -12.65 -10.13
C PHE A 480 9.12 -12.38 -8.74
N ASP A 481 9.92 -12.56 -7.69
CA ASP A 481 9.54 -12.22 -6.32
C ASP A 481 10.17 -10.88 -5.95
N LEU A 482 9.34 -9.91 -5.59
CA LEU A 482 9.82 -8.63 -5.07
C LEU A 482 9.87 -8.61 -3.52
N GLY A 483 9.52 -9.73 -2.87
CA GLY A 483 9.58 -9.94 -1.42
C GLY A 483 8.52 -9.16 -0.63
N ASP A 484 8.41 -9.45 0.67
CA ASP A 484 7.64 -8.64 1.63
C ASP A 484 8.55 -7.97 2.66
N PRO A 485 8.78 -6.64 2.57
CA PRO A 485 9.59 -5.87 3.53
C PRO A 485 9.24 -6.07 5.00
N LEU A 486 8.00 -6.45 5.29
CA LEU A 486 7.50 -6.65 6.64
C LEU A 486 7.75 -8.07 7.15
N ARG A 487 7.91 -9.06 6.27
CA ARG A 487 8.14 -10.47 6.62
C ARG A 487 9.57 -10.95 6.37
N ASP A 488 10.25 -10.35 5.40
CA ASP A 488 11.58 -10.75 4.96
C ASP A 488 12.57 -9.65 5.35
N PRO A 489 13.30 -9.75 6.49
CA PRO A 489 14.24 -8.72 6.93
C PRO A 489 15.31 -8.40 5.88
N GLY A 490 15.69 -9.38 5.06
CA GLY A 490 16.64 -9.22 3.94
C GLY A 490 16.07 -8.45 2.74
N SER A 491 14.74 -8.31 2.64
CA SER A 491 14.07 -7.47 1.63
C SER A 491 13.97 -6.00 2.05
N ARG A 492 14.28 -5.67 3.32
CA ARG A 492 14.35 -4.29 3.79
C ARG A 492 15.42 -3.55 3.00
N GLY A 493 14.98 -2.60 2.19
CA GLY A 493 15.87 -1.90 1.28
C GLY A 493 15.89 -2.44 -0.13
N ARG A 494 14.87 -3.15 -0.60
CA ARG A 494 14.70 -3.49 -2.03
C ARG A 494 13.29 -3.19 -2.57
N SER A 495 12.56 -2.35 -1.85
CA SER A 495 11.26 -1.85 -2.27
C SER A 495 11.41 -0.50 -2.96
N TYR A 496 10.65 -0.30 -4.03
CA TYR A 496 10.50 1.01 -4.66
C TYR A 496 9.11 1.57 -4.43
N GLY A 497 8.99 2.89 -4.40
CA GLY A 497 7.77 3.61 -4.10
C GLY A 497 7.71 4.99 -4.74
N MET A 498 6.67 5.73 -4.43
CA MET A 498 6.62 7.16 -4.75
C MET A 498 7.46 7.96 -3.75
N GLY A 499 7.84 9.19 -4.07
CA GLY A 499 8.79 9.97 -3.25
C GLY A 499 10.26 9.57 -3.45
N GLN A 500 10.54 8.62 -4.34
CA GLN A 500 11.89 8.19 -4.70
C GLN A 500 12.01 7.92 -6.20
N GLU A 501 13.04 8.47 -6.79
CA GLU A 501 14.22 7.75 -7.28
C GLU A 501 15.03 8.85 -7.96
N PHE A 502 15.83 9.54 -7.17
CA PHE A 502 16.56 10.73 -7.59
C PHE A 502 18.07 10.49 -7.71
N CYS A 503 18.52 9.22 -7.78
CA CYS A 503 19.91 8.89 -8.10
C CYS A 503 20.32 9.44 -9.49
N ASP A 504 21.62 9.58 -9.74
CA ASP A 504 22.12 10.17 -10.98
C ASP A 504 21.76 9.38 -12.24
N ALA A 505 21.72 8.05 -12.16
CA ALA A 505 21.35 7.23 -13.32
C ALA A 505 19.88 7.41 -13.69
N ALA A 506 18.99 7.49 -12.70
CA ALA A 506 17.58 7.70 -12.94
C ALA A 506 17.26 9.14 -13.38
N TRP A 507 17.84 10.12 -12.68
CA TRP A 507 17.66 11.54 -12.97
C TRP A 507 18.00 11.88 -14.42
N ARG A 508 19.21 11.49 -14.88
CA ARG A 508 19.68 11.79 -16.24
C ARG A 508 18.81 11.12 -17.33
N ARG A 509 18.37 9.89 -17.10
CA ARG A 509 17.51 9.15 -18.05
C ARG A 509 16.13 9.79 -18.14
N ALA A 510 15.50 10.03 -17.01
CA ALA A 510 14.20 10.68 -16.97
C ALA A 510 14.23 12.08 -17.60
N LEU A 511 15.21 12.93 -17.26
CA LEU A 511 15.35 14.26 -17.87
C LEU A 511 15.55 14.20 -19.39
N THR A 512 16.31 13.21 -19.88
CA THR A 512 16.48 12.98 -21.32
C THR A 512 15.16 12.66 -22.00
N GLN A 513 14.34 11.76 -21.44
CA GLN A 513 13.01 11.46 -21.97
C GLN A 513 12.06 12.66 -21.94
N LEU A 514 12.19 13.51 -20.92
CA LEU A 514 11.40 14.74 -20.80
C LEU A 514 11.80 15.84 -21.80
N GLY A 515 12.90 15.66 -22.55
CA GLY A 515 13.47 16.70 -23.39
C GLY A 515 13.94 17.92 -22.58
N ARG A 516 14.24 17.74 -21.29
CA ARG A 516 14.67 18.80 -20.38
C ARG A 516 16.16 18.63 -20.12
N ARG A 517 16.96 19.59 -20.58
CA ARG A 517 18.41 19.67 -20.31
C ARG A 517 18.76 21.07 -19.82
N GLY A 518 19.92 21.22 -19.19
CA GLY A 518 20.43 22.50 -18.69
C GLY A 518 20.45 22.56 -17.17
N VAL A 519 19.81 23.57 -16.58
CA VAL A 519 19.91 23.89 -15.14
C VAL A 519 19.50 22.72 -14.23
N LEU A 520 18.60 21.85 -14.68
CA LEU A 520 18.16 20.67 -13.91
C LEU A 520 19.24 19.58 -13.80
N ASP A 521 20.19 19.51 -14.74
CA ASP A 521 21.18 18.44 -14.81
C ASP A 521 22.17 18.48 -13.64
N SER A 522 22.47 19.68 -13.14
CA SER A 522 23.44 19.92 -12.06
C SER A 522 22.82 20.07 -10.67
N LEU A 523 21.51 19.79 -10.52
CA LEU A 523 20.86 19.93 -9.22
C LEU A 523 21.41 18.91 -8.20
N PRO A 524 21.77 19.35 -6.98
CA PRO A 524 22.11 18.43 -5.90
C PRO A 524 20.87 17.59 -5.54
N PHE A 525 21.08 16.38 -4.99
CA PHE A 525 20.01 15.42 -4.74
C PHE A 525 18.81 16.03 -3.98
N ALA A 526 19.07 16.79 -2.91
CA ALA A 526 18.04 17.43 -2.08
C ALA A 526 17.19 18.48 -2.83
N ALA A 527 17.68 19.02 -3.95
CA ALA A 527 16.96 20.01 -4.75
C ALA A 527 16.13 19.38 -5.87
N ARG A 528 16.33 18.10 -6.20
CA ARG A 528 15.71 17.44 -7.37
C ARG A 528 14.20 17.31 -7.22
N TYR A 529 13.73 16.71 -6.13
CA TYR A 529 12.30 16.53 -5.90
C TYR A 529 11.55 17.87 -5.75
N PRO A 530 12.00 18.83 -4.90
CA PRO A 530 11.35 20.14 -4.83
C PRO A 530 11.32 20.85 -6.19
N ALA A 531 12.42 20.84 -6.96
CA ALA A 531 12.43 21.48 -8.27
C ALA A 531 11.38 20.90 -9.23
N LEU A 532 11.20 19.57 -9.27
CA LEU A 532 10.15 18.95 -10.08
C LEU A 532 8.75 19.21 -9.55
N ARG A 533 8.56 19.16 -8.23
CA ARG A 533 7.26 19.42 -7.56
C ARG A 533 6.79 20.84 -7.88
N GLU A 534 7.65 21.81 -7.65
CA GLU A 534 7.36 23.23 -7.78
C GLU A 534 7.16 23.66 -9.25
N ALA A 535 7.75 22.92 -10.20
CA ALA A 535 7.55 23.09 -11.64
C ALA A 535 6.35 22.28 -12.19
N GLY A 536 5.70 21.43 -11.38
CA GLY A 536 4.62 20.54 -11.83
C GLY A 536 5.07 19.42 -12.76
N LEU A 537 6.35 19.02 -12.70
CA LEU A 537 6.98 18.02 -13.59
C LEU A 537 7.01 16.61 -13.00
N LEU A 538 6.67 16.43 -11.73
CA LEU A 538 6.61 15.10 -11.09
C LEU A 538 5.76 14.05 -11.85
N PRO A 539 4.57 14.35 -12.42
CA PRO A 539 3.80 13.35 -13.16
C PRO A 539 4.58 12.80 -14.35
N LEU A 540 5.25 13.68 -15.10
CA LEU A 540 6.02 13.30 -16.27
C LEU A 540 7.32 12.57 -15.87
N TYR A 541 7.95 12.99 -14.78
CA TYR A 541 9.16 12.34 -14.26
C TYR A 541 8.89 10.88 -13.87
N TYR A 542 7.88 10.63 -13.02
CA TYR A 542 7.53 9.27 -12.62
C TYR A 542 7.05 8.42 -13.80
N ARG A 543 6.40 9.04 -14.80
CA ARG A 543 6.05 8.35 -16.04
C ARG A 543 7.28 7.91 -16.82
N ALA A 544 8.28 8.78 -16.95
CA ALA A 544 9.54 8.44 -17.61
C ALA A 544 10.29 7.32 -16.88
N LEU A 545 10.27 7.31 -15.55
CA LEU A 545 10.83 6.20 -14.76
C LEU A 545 10.10 4.88 -15.04
N GLU A 546 8.77 4.88 -15.02
CA GLU A 546 7.95 3.71 -15.35
C GLU A 546 8.25 3.18 -16.76
N ASP A 547 8.38 4.09 -17.75
CA ASP A 547 8.67 3.75 -19.14
C ASP A 547 10.10 3.16 -19.31
N GLU A 548 11.12 3.71 -18.64
CA GLU A 548 12.49 3.14 -18.63
C GLU A 548 12.55 1.75 -17.99
N VAL A 549 11.80 1.52 -16.90
CA VAL A 549 11.72 0.18 -16.29
C VAL A 549 11.02 -0.79 -17.25
N ALA A 550 9.92 -0.37 -17.86
CA ALA A 550 9.18 -1.18 -18.83
C ALA A 550 10.05 -1.56 -20.03
N GLU A 551 10.84 -0.63 -20.57
CA GLU A 551 11.77 -0.91 -21.66
C GLU A 551 12.78 -2.00 -21.29
N ARG A 552 13.43 -1.87 -20.13
CA ARG A 552 14.41 -2.86 -19.66
C ARG A 552 13.78 -4.21 -19.37
N ALA A 553 12.63 -4.23 -18.71
CA ALA A 553 11.87 -5.45 -18.45
C ALA A 553 11.43 -6.13 -19.77
N SER A 554 11.05 -5.36 -20.79
CA SER A 554 10.69 -5.90 -22.11
C SER A 554 11.88 -6.56 -22.81
N ALA A 555 13.09 -5.99 -22.68
CA ALA A 555 14.31 -6.59 -23.22
C ALA A 555 14.64 -7.94 -22.54
N LEU A 556 14.34 -8.08 -21.23
CA LEU A 556 14.48 -9.35 -20.51
C LEU A 556 13.42 -10.35 -20.96
N ARG A 557 12.16 -9.93 -21.05
CA ARG A 557 11.05 -10.73 -21.57
C ARG A 557 11.40 -11.29 -22.95
N ASP A 558 11.85 -10.45 -23.87
CA ASP A 558 12.15 -10.86 -25.25
C ASP A 558 13.35 -11.82 -25.31
N ARG A 559 14.32 -11.68 -24.40
CA ARG A 559 15.42 -12.63 -24.26
C ARG A 559 14.91 -14.01 -23.81
N VAL A 560 14.02 -14.06 -22.83
CA VAL A 560 13.38 -15.30 -22.37
C VAL A 560 12.54 -15.91 -23.50
N LEU A 561 11.71 -15.11 -24.17
CA LEU A 561 10.79 -15.61 -25.20
C LEU A 561 11.50 -16.13 -26.45
N ARG A 562 12.75 -15.71 -26.69
CA ARG A 562 13.61 -16.33 -27.72
C ARG A 562 13.97 -17.78 -27.40
N GLN A 563 14.11 -18.14 -26.12
CA GLN A 563 14.31 -19.53 -25.70
C GLN A 563 13.01 -20.32 -25.79
N ARG A 564 11.89 -19.69 -25.39
CA ARG A 564 10.57 -20.32 -25.40
C ARG A 564 9.42 -19.32 -25.48
N ARG A 565 8.58 -19.42 -26.51
CA ARG A 565 7.51 -18.46 -26.83
C ARG A 565 6.23 -18.62 -26.02
N ASP A 566 5.94 -19.81 -25.51
CA ASP A 566 4.67 -20.18 -24.86
C ASP A 566 4.71 -20.05 -23.32
N LEU A 567 5.53 -19.14 -22.80
CA LEU A 567 5.62 -18.88 -21.35
C LEU A 567 4.67 -17.80 -20.84
N TYR A 568 4.19 -17.98 -19.62
CA TYR A 568 3.56 -16.92 -18.82
C TYR A 568 4.61 -16.25 -17.91
N PHE A 569 4.26 -15.12 -17.31
CA PHE A 569 5.10 -14.45 -16.33
C PHE A 569 4.31 -14.24 -15.03
N ALA A 570 4.92 -14.64 -13.92
CA ALA A 570 4.34 -14.56 -12.59
C ALA A 570 5.09 -13.54 -11.73
N PHE A 571 4.35 -12.80 -10.91
CA PHE A 571 4.88 -11.79 -10.01
C PHE A 571 4.32 -12.00 -8.61
N ARG A 572 5.20 -12.27 -7.65
CA ARG A 572 4.85 -12.19 -6.24
C ARG A 572 5.19 -10.80 -5.73
N LEU A 573 4.15 -10.11 -5.27
CA LEU A 573 4.22 -8.71 -4.85
C LEU A 573 3.70 -8.59 -3.41
N PRO A 574 4.33 -7.76 -2.56
CA PRO A 574 3.86 -7.56 -1.19
C PRO A 574 2.55 -6.79 -1.12
N GLN A 575 2.22 -6.06 -2.16
CA GLN A 575 1.06 -5.18 -2.22
C GLN A 575 0.59 -5.06 -3.68
N PRO A 576 -0.65 -4.58 -3.90
CA PRO A 576 -1.12 -4.18 -5.23
C PRO A 576 -0.09 -3.32 -5.98
N PRO A 577 0.19 -3.62 -7.26
CA PRO A 577 1.14 -2.83 -8.05
C PRO A 577 0.57 -1.42 -8.28
N ALA A 578 1.20 -0.43 -7.65
CA ALA A 578 0.72 0.96 -7.63
C ALA A 578 1.86 1.99 -7.69
N ASP A 579 3.11 1.54 -7.65
CA ASP A 579 4.31 2.36 -7.81
C ASP A 579 4.85 2.23 -9.25
N TRP A 580 5.66 3.22 -9.66
CA TRP A 580 6.21 3.30 -11.02
C TRP A 580 7.12 2.11 -11.37
N PHE A 581 7.79 1.49 -10.38
CA PHE A 581 8.71 0.39 -10.63
C PHE A 581 7.95 -0.92 -10.86
N SER A 582 7.03 -1.28 -9.97
CA SER A 582 6.20 -2.48 -10.14
C SER A 582 5.33 -2.37 -11.39
N LEU A 583 4.70 -1.22 -11.64
CA LEU A 583 3.93 -1.00 -12.88
C LEU A 583 4.81 -1.07 -14.13
N GLY A 584 6.02 -0.49 -14.09
CA GLY A 584 6.99 -0.59 -15.18
C GLY A 584 7.39 -2.03 -15.47
N LEU A 585 7.73 -2.81 -14.43
CA LEU A 585 8.05 -4.24 -14.57
C LEU A 585 6.89 -5.01 -15.21
N LEU A 586 5.67 -4.85 -14.69
CA LEU A 586 4.50 -5.53 -15.24
C LEU A 586 4.24 -5.12 -16.69
N ARG A 587 4.38 -3.84 -17.03
CA ARG A 587 4.23 -3.36 -18.43
C ARG A 587 5.27 -3.96 -19.36
N GLY A 588 6.53 -4.08 -18.93
CA GLY A 588 7.58 -4.67 -19.74
C GLY A 588 7.39 -6.17 -19.98
N PHE A 589 6.87 -6.91 -19.00
CA PHE A 589 6.58 -8.34 -19.13
C PHE A 589 5.20 -8.66 -19.70
N ALA A 590 4.29 -7.67 -19.78
CA ALA A 590 2.95 -7.85 -20.32
C ALA A 590 3.00 -8.35 -21.78
N LEU A 591 2.03 -9.20 -22.10
CA LEU A 591 1.81 -9.73 -23.44
C LEU A 591 0.33 -9.56 -23.81
N PRO A 592 0.01 -9.29 -25.09
CA PRO A 592 -1.38 -9.05 -25.50
C PRO A 592 -2.24 -10.31 -25.51
N ASP A 593 -1.62 -11.47 -25.71
CA ASP A 593 -2.29 -12.76 -25.92
C ASP A 593 -2.42 -13.60 -24.65
N ARG A 594 -1.85 -13.18 -23.53
CA ARG A 594 -1.89 -13.94 -22.27
C ARG A 594 -1.82 -13.07 -21.03
N PRO A 595 -2.44 -13.48 -19.91
CA PRO A 595 -2.40 -12.72 -18.68
C PRO A 595 -1.06 -12.88 -17.93
N LEU A 596 -0.69 -11.84 -17.19
CA LEU A 596 0.27 -11.91 -16.09
C LEU A 596 -0.35 -12.67 -14.91
N LEU A 597 0.45 -13.45 -14.18
CA LEU A 597 0.01 -14.13 -12.96
C LEU A 597 0.44 -13.30 -11.75
N LEU A 598 -0.50 -12.71 -11.02
CA LEU A 598 -0.21 -11.85 -9.87
C LEU A 598 -0.50 -12.59 -8.57
N LEU A 599 0.48 -12.66 -7.67
CA LEU A 599 0.36 -13.29 -6.36
C LEU A 599 0.58 -12.21 -5.29
N THR A 600 -0.49 -11.81 -4.61
CA THR A 600 -0.43 -10.76 -3.58
C THR A 600 -1.29 -11.13 -2.37
N PRO A 601 -1.10 -10.49 -1.20
CA PRO A 601 -1.98 -10.71 -0.04
C PRO A 601 -3.34 -10.01 -0.15
N GLU A 602 -3.58 -9.20 -1.19
CA GLU A 602 -4.82 -8.44 -1.33
C GLU A 602 -6.00 -9.34 -1.72
N ALA A 603 -7.10 -9.25 -0.99
CA ALA A 603 -8.22 -10.19 -1.13
C ALA A 603 -9.36 -9.68 -2.02
N LYS A 604 -9.43 -8.37 -2.28
CA LYS A 604 -10.52 -7.76 -3.08
C LYS A 604 -9.95 -7.05 -4.30
N THR A 605 -9.60 -7.82 -5.32
CA THR A 605 -8.81 -7.30 -6.44
C THR A 605 -9.60 -7.02 -7.72
N ARG A 606 -10.90 -7.33 -7.82
CA ARG A 606 -11.66 -7.13 -9.08
C ARG A 606 -11.64 -5.69 -9.61
N ASP A 607 -11.88 -4.71 -8.74
CA ASP A 607 -11.85 -3.29 -9.13
C ASP A 607 -10.41 -2.82 -9.45
N LEU A 608 -9.42 -3.38 -8.75
CA LEU A 608 -8.00 -3.16 -9.01
C LEU A 608 -7.61 -3.72 -10.39
N LEU A 609 -7.95 -4.97 -10.69
CA LEU A 609 -7.66 -5.64 -11.96
C LEU A 609 -8.33 -4.93 -13.13
N ALA A 610 -9.59 -4.50 -12.96
CA ALA A 610 -10.26 -3.70 -13.98
C ALA A 610 -9.53 -2.38 -14.26
N SER A 611 -9.03 -1.73 -13.21
CA SER A 611 -8.26 -0.49 -13.33
C SER A 611 -6.89 -0.70 -13.98
N LEU A 612 -6.19 -1.78 -13.64
CA LEU A 612 -4.92 -2.16 -14.28
C LEU A 612 -5.13 -2.50 -15.76
N ARG A 613 -6.22 -3.20 -16.08
CA ARG A 613 -6.57 -3.56 -17.45
C ARG A 613 -6.95 -2.35 -18.29
N ALA A 614 -7.62 -1.36 -17.72
CA ALA A 614 -7.84 -0.08 -18.38
C ALA A 614 -6.53 0.65 -18.73
N ARG A 615 -5.42 0.32 -18.05
CA ARG A 615 -4.05 0.78 -18.34
C ARG A 615 -3.26 -0.18 -19.24
N GLY A 616 -3.91 -1.19 -19.83
CA GLY A 616 -3.29 -2.16 -20.74
C GLY A 616 -2.64 -3.36 -20.05
N LEU A 617 -2.82 -3.56 -18.74
CA LEU A 617 -2.26 -4.70 -18.00
C LEU A 617 -3.31 -5.80 -17.83
N ASN A 618 -3.21 -6.86 -18.64
CA ASN A 618 -4.05 -8.05 -18.51
C ASN A 618 -3.43 -8.99 -17.46
N GLY A 619 -4.13 -9.25 -16.36
CA GLY A 619 -3.63 -10.11 -15.28
C GLY A 619 -4.72 -10.93 -14.62
N VAL A 620 -4.33 -12.10 -14.12
CA VAL A 620 -5.10 -12.92 -13.18
C VAL A 620 -4.46 -12.83 -11.80
N HIS A 621 -5.24 -13.01 -10.76
CA HIS A 621 -4.76 -12.81 -9.39
C HIS A 621 -4.99 -14.04 -8.50
N ALA A 622 -3.98 -14.38 -7.69
CA ALA A 622 -4.08 -15.34 -6.59
C ALA A 622 -3.87 -14.63 -5.26
N VAL A 623 -4.81 -14.83 -4.33
CA VAL A 623 -4.75 -14.28 -2.97
C VAL A 623 -3.88 -15.15 -2.07
N GLU A 624 -3.10 -14.52 -1.19
CA GLU A 624 -2.39 -15.24 -0.14
C GLU A 624 -3.38 -15.81 0.88
N LEU A 625 -3.25 -17.09 1.17
CA LEU A 625 -3.94 -17.71 2.29
C LEU A 625 -2.94 -18.14 3.36
N THR A 626 -3.34 -18.06 4.62
CA THR A 626 -2.52 -18.53 5.74
C THR A 626 -3.22 -19.73 6.39
N PRO A 627 -2.80 -20.97 6.09
CA PRO A 627 -3.52 -22.19 6.50
C PRO A 627 -3.79 -22.30 8.00
N ALA A 628 -2.85 -21.86 8.83
CA ALA A 628 -2.98 -21.87 10.29
C ALA A 628 -4.18 -21.08 10.82
N LEU A 629 -4.79 -20.24 9.97
CA LEU A 629 -5.87 -19.34 10.33
C LEU A 629 -7.24 -19.83 9.83
N LEU A 630 -7.28 -20.72 8.85
CA LEU A 630 -8.51 -21.18 8.21
C LEU A 630 -9.19 -22.25 9.08
N ARG A 631 -10.44 -21.99 9.51
CA ARG A 631 -11.25 -22.97 10.25
C ARG A 631 -12.25 -23.64 9.32
N ALA A 632 -12.76 -24.82 9.73
CA ALA A 632 -13.75 -25.56 8.96
C ALA A 632 -15.04 -24.77 8.66
N ARG A 633 -15.42 -23.82 9.52
CA ARG A 633 -16.59 -22.97 9.29
C ARG A 633 -16.38 -21.91 8.20
N ASP A 634 -15.14 -21.58 7.85
CA ASP A 634 -14.80 -20.49 6.94
C ASP A 634 -14.79 -20.92 5.46
N TRP A 635 -14.90 -22.23 5.18
CA TRP A 635 -14.81 -22.80 3.83
C TRP A 635 -15.82 -22.22 2.83
N VAL A 636 -17.04 -21.90 3.28
CA VAL A 636 -18.09 -21.33 2.41
C VAL A 636 -17.70 -19.93 1.93
N GLY A 637 -17.21 -19.08 2.83
CA GLY A 637 -16.73 -17.74 2.48
C GLY A 637 -15.44 -17.76 1.65
N LEU A 638 -14.60 -18.77 1.89
CA LEU A 638 -13.32 -18.92 1.20
C LEU A 638 -13.49 -19.14 -0.31
N ARG A 639 -14.46 -19.97 -0.74
CA ARG A 639 -14.70 -20.21 -2.17
C ARG A 639 -14.96 -18.91 -2.93
N ARG A 640 -15.81 -18.05 -2.38
CA ARG A 640 -16.14 -16.74 -2.97
C ARG A 640 -14.90 -15.87 -3.06
N VAL A 641 -14.14 -15.75 -1.97
CA VAL A 641 -12.92 -14.91 -1.98
C VAL A 641 -11.92 -15.44 -3.01
N VAL A 642 -11.66 -16.74 -3.02
CA VAL A 642 -10.60 -17.33 -3.84
C VAL A 642 -10.94 -17.34 -5.33
N PHE A 643 -12.19 -17.63 -5.72
CA PHE A 643 -12.55 -17.88 -7.13
C PHE A 643 -13.55 -16.87 -7.72
N ASP A 644 -14.33 -16.15 -6.90
CA ASP A 644 -15.22 -15.10 -7.39
C ASP A 644 -14.53 -13.74 -7.33
N ASP A 645 -13.94 -13.40 -6.19
CA ASP A 645 -13.24 -12.12 -5.98
C ASP A 645 -11.79 -12.13 -6.49
N ASN A 646 -11.20 -13.32 -6.65
CA ASN A 646 -9.86 -13.56 -7.23
C ASN A 646 -9.90 -14.77 -8.19
N ASP A 647 -8.78 -15.12 -8.82
CA ASP A 647 -8.67 -16.22 -9.80
C ASP A 647 -7.94 -17.46 -9.23
N GLY A 648 -7.76 -17.50 -7.90
CA GLY A 648 -7.10 -18.57 -7.20
C GLY A 648 -6.46 -18.13 -5.89
N PHE A 649 -5.58 -18.98 -5.35
CA PHE A 649 -4.88 -18.75 -4.10
C PHE A 649 -3.43 -19.25 -4.14
N TRP A 650 -2.65 -18.78 -3.18
CA TRP A 650 -1.32 -19.31 -2.92
C TRP A 650 -1.02 -19.44 -1.42
N PHE A 651 -0.11 -20.36 -1.09
CA PHE A 651 0.43 -20.52 0.26
C PHE A 651 1.93 -20.30 0.28
N ALA A 652 2.44 -19.62 1.30
CA ALA A 652 3.86 -19.64 1.63
C ALA A 652 4.20 -20.99 2.31
N GLY A 653 5.13 -21.74 1.74
CA GLY A 653 5.74 -22.91 2.38
C GLY A 653 6.84 -22.50 3.36
N GLU A 654 7.05 -23.27 4.43
CA GLU A 654 8.09 -22.96 5.42
C GLU A 654 9.51 -23.07 4.84
N GLU A 655 10.31 -22.01 5.03
CA GLU A 655 11.77 -22.14 5.16
C GLU A 655 12.04 -22.73 6.55
N ARG A 656 12.12 -24.06 6.69
CA ARG A 656 12.59 -24.64 7.97
C ARG A 656 14.06 -24.27 8.19
N GLY A 657 14.25 -23.21 8.97
CA GLY A 657 15.54 -22.63 9.35
C GLY A 657 15.45 -21.75 10.59
N SER A 658 14.63 -22.11 11.59
CA SER A 658 14.77 -21.59 12.96
C SER A 658 14.91 -22.78 13.91
N GLY A 659 16.15 -23.09 14.28
CA GLY A 659 16.44 -24.06 15.32
C GLY A 659 15.77 -23.65 16.64
N GLY A 660 15.06 -24.59 17.26
CA GLY A 660 14.37 -24.36 18.52
C GLY A 660 13.28 -25.38 18.82
N LEU A 661 13.48 -26.66 18.51
CA LEU A 661 12.73 -27.69 19.21
C LEU A 661 13.29 -27.75 20.62
N GLY A 662 12.55 -27.17 21.56
CA GLY A 662 12.79 -27.31 22.98
C GLY A 662 12.98 -28.79 23.29
N GLY A 663 14.21 -29.15 23.65
CA GLY A 663 14.50 -30.42 24.28
C GLY A 663 13.72 -30.47 25.58
N GLY A 664 12.58 -31.16 25.55
CA GLY A 664 11.89 -31.59 26.74
C GLY A 664 12.88 -32.41 27.56
N ARG A 665 13.42 -31.80 28.62
CA ARG A 665 14.03 -32.51 29.73
C ARG A 665 12.94 -33.40 30.32
N VAL A 666 12.92 -34.66 29.90
CA VAL A 666 12.30 -35.73 30.65
C VAL A 666 13.12 -35.85 31.94
N GLY A 667 12.56 -35.36 33.04
CA GLY A 667 13.09 -35.59 34.37
C GLY A 667 13.06 -37.08 34.66
N GLY A 668 14.24 -37.70 34.67
CA GLY A 668 14.44 -38.99 35.32
C GLY A 668 14.42 -38.77 36.82
N GLY A 669 13.32 -39.15 37.46
CA GLY A 669 13.30 -39.41 38.89
C GLY A 669 13.84 -40.82 39.15
N GLY A 670 14.73 -40.95 40.13
CA GLY A 670 15.12 -42.24 40.69
C GLY A 670 16.39 -42.14 41.51
N GLY A 671 16.24 -42.29 42.84
CA GLY A 671 17.33 -42.60 43.77
C GLY A 671 17.89 -41.41 44.51
#